data_AF-A0A087VN98-F1
#
_entry.id   AF-A0A087VN98-F1
#
_cell.length_a   1.000
_cell.length_b   1.000
_cell.length_c   1.000
_cell.angle_alpha   90.00
_cell.angle_beta   90.00
_cell.angle_gamma   90.00
#
_symmetry.space_group_name_H-M   'P 1'
#
loop_
_entity.id
_entity.type
_entity.pdbx_description
1 polymer ?
#
loop_
_entity_poly.entity_id
_entity_poly.type
_entity_poly.pdbx_seq_one_letter_code
_entity_poly.pdbx_strand_id
1 'polypeptide(L)'
;FRWEQVVDLTYSLRLGAKPKPMEQDEAAVEKLRFVPPTWTYECDEDLVHFLYDHIGKEDENLGSVKQYVDSIDVSSYTEDFNVSCLTDSHADTYWESDGSQGQHWVRLNMKKGTIVKKLLLTVDTTDENFMPKRVAVYGGEGDNLKKLNDVGIDESYIGDVCVLEDMTTHLPVIEIRIVECRDDGIDVRLRGIKIKSSRQRDLGLSADMFQLPNLVRYPRLEGTDPDLLYRRAVLIQRFIKLLDSVLHHLVPAWDHTVGTFSKLKHIKQFLLLSKRRTALITQCLKDSETSKPNFMPRLYINRRLAMEHRDNPALDPSCKNAVFTQVYEGLKPSDKFEKPLDYRWPLRYDQWWECKFIAEGIIDQGGGFRDSLADMSEELCPSSADTPVPLPFFVRTSNQGNGTGEARDMYVPNPSCKDFPKYEWIGQIMGAALRGKEFLVLALPGFVWKQLTGEEVSWSKDFPAVDSVLVKLLEVMEVMDKDTFEFKFGNELTYTTVLSDQRMVELIPNGSSTVGRYEDRKEFIRLVQKARLEESKEQIMAMQAGLLKVVPQAVLDLLTWQELEKKVCGDPEVTVDALKKLTRFEDFEPLDTRVQYFWEALNNFTNEDRSRFLRFVTGRSRLPARIYIYPDKMGSETTDALPESSTCSSTLFLPNYATAKVCEEKLRYAAYNCVAIDTDMSPWEE
;
A
#
# COMPACT_ATOMS: atom_id res chain seq x y z
N PHE A 1 13.19 -37.36 -1.36
CA PHE A 1 13.97 -36.55 -0.41
C PHE A 1 13.63 -35.09 -0.56
N ARG A 2 13.68 -34.28 0.50
CA ARG A 2 13.57 -32.81 0.38
C ARG A 2 14.88 -32.26 -0.22
N TRP A 3 14.84 -31.15 -0.97
CA TRP A 3 16.07 -30.61 -1.61
C TRP A 3 17.07 -30.13 -0.55
N GLU A 4 16.61 -29.64 0.60
CA GLU A 4 17.42 -29.29 1.76
C GLU A 4 18.22 -30.50 2.23
N GLN A 5 17.58 -31.68 2.25
CA GLN A 5 18.26 -32.93 2.59
C GLN A 5 19.28 -33.32 1.52
N VAL A 6 19.05 -33.01 0.24
CA VAL A 6 20.02 -33.25 -0.84
C VAL A 6 21.21 -32.31 -0.72
N VAL A 7 20.99 -31.03 -0.37
CA VAL A 7 22.06 -30.05 -0.09
C VAL A 7 22.85 -30.51 1.15
N ASP A 8 22.19 -30.85 2.25
CA ASP A 8 22.85 -31.41 3.44
C ASP A 8 23.54 -32.76 3.16
N LEU A 9 23.05 -33.54 2.19
CA LEU A 9 23.70 -34.77 1.75
C LEU A 9 24.97 -34.51 0.95
N THR A 10 24.98 -33.39 0.21
CA THR A 10 26.05 -33.03 -0.72
C THR A 10 27.16 -32.26 -0.01
N TYR A 11 26.81 -31.36 0.90
CA TYR A 11 27.73 -30.36 1.46
C TYR A 11 28.04 -30.52 2.96
N SER A 12 27.36 -31.40 3.70
CA SER A 12 27.68 -31.65 5.12
C SER A 12 28.67 -32.80 5.31
N LEU A 13 29.63 -32.62 6.22
CA LEU A 13 30.48 -33.71 6.73
C LEU A 13 29.63 -34.69 7.55
N ARG A 14 29.70 -35.99 7.23
CA ARG A 14 28.94 -37.04 7.94
C ARG A 14 29.81 -38.24 8.30
N LEU A 15 29.51 -38.82 9.47
CA LEU A 15 29.96 -40.13 9.90
C LEU A 15 28.92 -41.17 9.47
N GLY A 16 29.30 -42.12 8.61
CA GLY A 16 28.42 -43.20 8.12
C GLY A 16 28.19 -43.20 6.59
N ALA A 17 27.40 -44.17 6.11
CA ALA A 17 27.12 -44.34 4.68
C ALA A 17 26.21 -43.21 4.15
N LYS A 18 26.56 -42.63 2.99
CA LYS A 18 25.77 -41.57 2.34
C LYS A 18 24.39 -42.11 1.91
N PRO A 19 23.28 -41.50 2.36
CA PRO A 19 21.96 -41.77 1.81
C PRO A 19 21.94 -41.59 0.29
N LYS A 20 21.32 -42.53 -0.42
CA LYS A 20 21.19 -42.47 -1.88
C LYS A 20 20.07 -41.47 -2.24
N PRO A 21 20.36 -40.38 -2.98
CA PRO A 21 19.32 -39.49 -3.47
C PRO A 21 18.34 -40.26 -4.36
N MET A 22 17.09 -39.80 -4.40
CA MET A 22 16.11 -40.29 -5.38
C MET A 22 16.58 -39.88 -6.77
N GLU A 23 16.40 -40.74 -7.78
CA GLU A 23 16.75 -40.43 -9.15
C GLU A 23 15.92 -39.24 -9.67
N GLN A 24 16.57 -38.40 -10.47
CA GLN A 24 15.96 -37.23 -11.08
C GLN A 24 14.90 -37.66 -12.10
N ASP A 25 13.72 -37.04 -12.04
CA ASP A 25 12.76 -37.11 -13.14
C ASP A 25 13.22 -36.14 -14.25
N GLU A 26 13.98 -36.66 -15.20
CA GLU A 26 14.56 -35.88 -16.30
C GLU A 26 13.47 -35.17 -17.13
N ALA A 27 12.35 -35.85 -17.39
CA ALA A 27 11.25 -35.27 -18.15
C ALA A 27 10.58 -34.10 -17.42
N ALA A 28 10.41 -34.20 -16.09
CA ALA A 28 9.91 -33.08 -15.29
C ALA A 28 10.91 -31.91 -15.23
N VAL A 29 12.22 -32.19 -15.17
CA VAL A 29 13.25 -31.16 -15.16
C VAL A 29 13.33 -30.44 -16.51
N GLU A 30 13.26 -31.15 -17.63
CA GLU A 30 13.21 -30.54 -18.97
C GLU A 30 11.99 -29.63 -19.11
N LYS A 31 10.81 -30.07 -18.65
CA LYS A 31 9.58 -29.26 -18.66
C LYS A 31 9.70 -27.98 -17.83
N LEU A 32 10.45 -28.00 -16.73
CA LEU A 32 10.70 -26.82 -15.90
C LEU A 32 11.79 -25.90 -16.50
N ARG A 33 12.77 -26.46 -17.20
CA ARG A 33 13.84 -25.68 -17.84
C ARG A 33 13.40 -25.00 -19.13
N PHE A 34 12.34 -25.47 -19.76
CA PHE A 34 11.81 -24.86 -20.97
C PHE A 34 11.33 -23.42 -20.72
N VAL A 35 11.84 -22.49 -21.54
CA VAL A 35 11.43 -21.08 -21.57
C VAL A 35 10.98 -20.77 -23.00
N PRO A 36 9.75 -20.26 -23.21
CA PRO A 36 9.31 -19.87 -24.54
C PRO A 36 10.22 -18.81 -25.15
N PRO A 37 10.42 -18.81 -26.48
CA PRO A 37 11.24 -17.80 -27.15
C PRO A 37 10.79 -16.35 -26.92
N THR A 38 9.49 -16.14 -26.68
CA THR A 38 8.90 -14.82 -26.41
C THR A 38 8.85 -14.45 -24.94
N TRP A 39 9.28 -15.36 -24.04
CA TRP A 39 9.19 -15.15 -22.60
C TRP A 39 10.34 -14.27 -22.12
N THR A 40 10.00 -13.10 -21.59
CA THR A 40 10.99 -12.15 -21.06
C THR A 40 10.96 -12.11 -19.53
N TYR A 41 11.91 -11.39 -18.94
CA TYR A 41 11.94 -11.18 -17.49
C TYR A 41 10.67 -10.46 -17.01
N GLU A 42 10.09 -9.56 -17.81
CA GLU A 42 8.84 -8.85 -17.51
C GLU A 42 7.61 -9.75 -17.51
N CYS A 43 7.66 -10.88 -18.22
CA CYS A 43 6.63 -11.92 -18.10
C CYS A 43 6.71 -12.58 -16.71
N ASP A 44 7.91 -12.79 -16.16
CA ASP A 44 8.04 -13.29 -14.79
C ASP A 44 7.61 -12.24 -13.76
N GLU A 45 7.88 -10.95 -13.98
CA GLU A 45 7.39 -9.88 -13.11
C GLU A 45 5.86 -9.83 -13.09
N ASP A 46 5.20 -9.87 -14.26
CA ASP A 46 3.74 -9.92 -14.33
C ASP A 46 3.18 -11.17 -13.65
N LEU A 47 3.86 -12.32 -13.82
CA LEU A 47 3.49 -13.54 -13.12
C LEU A 47 3.65 -13.37 -11.60
N VAL A 48 4.71 -12.73 -11.12
CA VAL A 48 4.89 -12.41 -9.71
C VAL A 48 3.76 -11.52 -9.19
N HIS A 49 3.40 -10.45 -9.91
CA HIS A 49 2.30 -9.56 -9.54
C HIS A 49 0.97 -10.30 -9.53
N PHE A 50 0.71 -11.14 -10.53
CA PHE A 50 -0.46 -12.02 -10.56
C PHE A 50 -0.51 -12.90 -9.31
N LEU A 51 0.60 -13.59 -8.99
CA LEU A 51 0.69 -14.45 -7.81
C LEU A 51 0.50 -13.62 -6.52
N TYR A 52 1.04 -12.41 -6.43
CA TYR A 52 0.86 -11.54 -5.28
C TYR A 52 -0.60 -11.16 -5.08
N ASP A 53 -1.30 -10.79 -6.15
CA ASP A 53 -2.70 -10.39 -6.10
C ASP A 53 -3.67 -11.54 -5.82
N HIS A 54 -3.34 -12.76 -6.24
CA HIS A 54 -4.24 -13.92 -6.18
C HIS A 54 -3.87 -14.92 -5.07
N ILE A 55 -2.60 -14.97 -4.64
CA ILE A 55 -2.10 -15.89 -3.60
C ILE A 55 -1.80 -15.13 -2.30
N GLY A 56 -1.39 -13.86 -2.39
CA GLY A 56 -0.97 -13.04 -1.25
C GLY A 56 -2.11 -12.46 -0.40
N LYS A 57 -3.37 -12.53 -0.86
CA LYS A 57 -4.54 -12.03 -0.11
C LYS A 57 -5.28 -13.12 0.69
N GLU A 58 -4.91 -14.38 0.53
CA GLU A 58 -5.41 -15.46 1.40
C GLU A 58 -4.71 -15.48 2.78
N ASP A 59 -3.65 -14.68 2.98
CA ASP A 59 -3.04 -14.55 4.30
C ASP A 59 -3.97 -13.86 5.31
N GLU A 60 -4.99 -13.11 4.84
CA GLU A 60 -6.02 -12.44 5.65
C GLU A 60 -7.39 -13.15 5.68
N ASN A 61 -7.67 -14.08 4.76
CA ASN A 61 -8.93 -14.83 4.79
C ASN A 61 -8.81 -15.98 5.79
N LEU A 62 -8.98 -15.67 7.08
CA LEU A 62 -9.33 -16.66 8.09
C LEU A 62 -10.66 -17.31 7.66
N GLY A 63 -10.59 -18.55 7.19
CA GLY A 63 -11.77 -19.30 6.78
C GLY A 63 -12.60 -19.71 8.00
N SER A 64 -13.92 -19.79 7.82
CA SER A 64 -14.80 -20.41 8.81
C SER A 64 -14.36 -21.85 9.07
N VAL A 65 -14.24 -22.23 10.34
CA VAL A 65 -13.83 -23.58 10.77
C VAL A 65 -14.70 -24.66 10.13
N LYS A 66 -15.99 -24.38 9.87
CA LYS A 66 -16.94 -25.29 9.20
C LYS A 66 -16.42 -25.86 7.88
N GLN A 67 -15.55 -25.13 7.18
CA GLN A 67 -14.99 -25.60 5.90
C GLN A 67 -13.98 -26.74 6.08
N TYR A 68 -13.31 -26.79 7.23
CA TYR A 68 -12.15 -27.65 7.49
C TYR A 68 -12.42 -28.78 8.50
N VAL A 69 -13.58 -28.77 9.16
CA VAL A 69 -14.00 -29.80 10.12
C VAL A 69 -15.24 -30.53 9.61
N ASP A 70 -15.36 -31.79 9.99
CA ASP A 70 -16.56 -32.61 9.81
C ASP A 70 -17.59 -32.33 10.91
N SER A 71 -17.13 -32.06 12.14
CA SER A 71 -17.98 -31.62 13.27
C SER A 71 -17.19 -30.83 14.31
N ILE A 72 -17.92 -30.09 15.15
CA ILE A 72 -17.42 -29.38 16.33
C ILE A 72 -18.24 -29.87 17.52
N ASP A 73 -17.55 -30.42 18.51
CA ASP A 73 -18.15 -30.87 19.76
C ASP A 73 -17.65 -29.97 20.90
N VAL A 74 -18.48 -29.74 21.91
CA VAL A 74 -18.12 -28.95 23.09
C VAL A 74 -18.46 -29.73 24.35
N SER A 75 -17.83 -29.38 25.46
CA SER A 75 -18.05 -30.02 26.77
C SER A 75 -19.48 -29.86 27.30
N SER A 76 -20.14 -28.74 26.99
CA SER A 76 -21.41 -28.29 27.56
C SER A 76 -21.95 -27.07 26.81
N TYR A 77 -23.24 -26.79 26.84
CA TYR A 77 -23.82 -25.52 26.35
C TYR A 77 -25.23 -25.29 26.93
N THR A 78 -25.66 -24.03 26.98
CA THR A 78 -27.03 -23.62 27.28
C THR A 78 -27.83 -23.39 25.98
N GLU A 79 -29.16 -23.55 25.99
CA GLU A 79 -29.98 -23.56 24.76
C GLU A 79 -29.85 -22.29 23.89
N ASP A 80 -29.54 -21.14 24.51
CA ASP A 80 -29.44 -19.83 23.85
C ASP A 80 -28.02 -19.51 23.29
N PHE A 81 -26.97 -20.21 23.75
CA PHE A 81 -25.55 -19.90 23.44
C PHE A 81 -24.79 -21.12 22.94
N ASN A 82 -25.26 -21.66 21.81
CA ASN A 82 -24.83 -22.95 21.29
C ASN A 82 -23.55 -22.89 20.43
N VAL A 83 -23.02 -24.07 20.08
CA VAL A 83 -21.79 -24.27 19.28
C VAL A 83 -21.74 -23.49 17.97
N SER A 84 -22.89 -23.14 17.38
CA SER A 84 -22.93 -22.42 16.11
C SER A 84 -22.29 -21.03 16.20
N CYS A 85 -22.31 -20.40 17.39
CA CYS A 85 -21.68 -19.11 17.67
C CYS A 85 -20.16 -19.14 17.52
N LEU A 86 -19.51 -20.30 17.69
CA LEU A 86 -18.06 -20.43 17.48
C LEU A 86 -17.64 -20.21 16.02
N THR A 87 -18.58 -20.18 15.08
CA THR A 87 -18.30 -20.25 13.64
C THR A 87 -19.19 -19.36 12.77
N ASP A 88 -20.03 -18.52 13.37
CA ASP A 88 -20.94 -17.62 12.68
C ASP A 88 -20.28 -16.32 12.19
N SER A 89 -19.03 -16.07 12.59
CA SER A 89 -18.24 -14.89 12.27
C SER A 89 -18.80 -13.57 12.80
N HIS A 90 -19.65 -13.61 13.83
CA HIS A 90 -20.17 -12.41 14.51
C HIS A 90 -19.40 -12.18 15.81
N ALA A 91 -19.02 -10.93 16.09
CA ALA A 91 -18.24 -10.61 17.29
C ALA A 91 -19.10 -10.53 18.56
N ASP A 92 -20.42 -10.38 18.40
CA ASP A 92 -21.38 -10.17 19.48
C ASP A 92 -22.01 -11.47 20.01
N THR A 93 -21.78 -12.59 19.33
CA THR A 93 -22.26 -13.92 19.74
C THR A 93 -21.14 -14.70 20.44
N TYR A 94 -21.51 -15.65 21.29
CA TYR A 94 -20.56 -16.49 22.01
C TYR A 94 -21.16 -17.86 22.32
N TRP A 95 -20.28 -18.85 22.42
CA TRP A 95 -20.57 -20.09 23.13
C TRP A 95 -20.24 -19.90 24.60
N GLU A 96 -21.16 -20.31 25.46
CA GLU A 96 -20.98 -20.34 26.92
C GLU A 96 -20.97 -21.80 27.41
N SER A 97 -19.98 -22.15 28.23
CA SER A 97 -19.95 -23.45 28.89
C SER A 97 -20.89 -23.49 30.10
N ASP A 98 -21.22 -24.70 30.55
CA ASP A 98 -21.96 -24.95 31.80
C ASP A 98 -21.38 -26.22 32.44
N GLY A 99 -20.61 -26.06 33.52
CA GLY A 99 -19.99 -27.21 34.17
C GLY A 99 -19.03 -26.87 35.31
N SER A 100 -18.14 -27.81 35.61
CA SER A 100 -17.13 -27.64 36.66
C SER A 100 -15.90 -26.89 36.15
N GLN A 101 -15.32 -26.07 37.01
CA GLN A 101 -14.13 -25.26 36.70
C GLN A 101 -13.01 -26.10 36.08
N GLY A 102 -12.45 -25.62 34.97
CA GLY A 102 -11.31 -26.24 34.27
C GLY A 102 -11.64 -27.55 33.52
N GLN A 103 -12.92 -27.91 33.37
CA GLN A 103 -13.36 -29.09 32.63
C GLN A 103 -13.93 -28.77 31.24
N HIS A 104 -13.71 -27.54 30.75
CA HIS A 104 -14.30 -27.06 29.51
C HIS A 104 -13.41 -27.31 28.31
N TRP A 105 -13.99 -27.78 27.20
CA TRP A 105 -13.24 -28.06 25.98
C TRP A 105 -14.07 -27.89 24.72
N VAL A 106 -13.37 -27.62 23.62
CA VAL A 106 -13.90 -27.63 22.25
C VAL A 106 -13.09 -28.62 21.42
N ARG A 107 -13.75 -29.60 20.82
CA ARG A 107 -13.15 -30.66 20.00
C ARG A 107 -13.53 -30.47 18.54
N LEU A 108 -12.52 -30.45 17.69
CA LEU A 108 -12.61 -30.29 16.25
C LEU A 108 -12.28 -31.62 15.58
N ASN A 109 -13.26 -32.19 14.88
CA ASN A 109 -13.04 -33.38 14.05
C ASN A 109 -12.66 -32.92 12.65
N MET A 110 -11.39 -33.06 12.29
CA MET A 110 -10.80 -32.44 11.11
C MET A 110 -11.09 -33.26 9.84
N LYS A 111 -11.44 -32.57 8.75
CA LYS A 111 -11.57 -33.21 7.43
C LYS A 111 -10.23 -33.81 7.00
N LYS A 112 -10.27 -35.02 6.45
CA LYS A 112 -9.08 -35.75 6.00
C LYS A 112 -8.20 -34.90 5.07
N GLY A 113 -6.90 -34.81 5.42
CA GLY A 113 -5.88 -34.12 4.62
C GLY A 113 -5.70 -32.63 4.95
N THR A 114 -6.49 -32.08 5.86
CA THR A 114 -6.38 -30.72 6.42
C THR A 114 -5.15 -30.57 7.32
N ILE A 115 -4.22 -29.68 6.99
CA ILE A 115 -3.05 -29.39 7.83
C ILE A 115 -3.19 -27.97 8.39
N VAL A 116 -3.30 -27.84 9.71
CA VAL A 116 -3.47 -26.55 10.39
C VAL A 116 -2.22 -25.70 10.26
N LYS A 117 -2.36 -24.51 9.67
CA LYS A 117 -1.33 -23.47 9.65
C LYS A 117 -1.48 -22.50 10.79
N LYS A 118 -2.72 -22.11 11.11
CA LYS A 118 -3.07 -21.35 12.32
C LYS A 118 -4.44 -21.77 12.81
N LEU A 119 -4.60 -21.83 14.12
CA LEU A 119 -5.86 -22.00 14.84
C LEU A 119 -5.93 -20.88 15.86
N LEU A 120 -6.97 -20.05 15.75
CA LEU A 120 -7.18 -18.91 16.63
C LEU A 120 -8.48 -19.03 17.41
N LEU A 121 -8.46 -18.51 18.63
CA LEU A 121 -9.62 -18.34 19.51
C LEU A 121 -9.92 -16.85 19.67
N THR A 122 -11.16 -16.44 19.43
CA THR A 122 -11.60 -15.07 19.68
C THR A 122 -12.06 -14.95 21.13
N VAL A 123 -11.44 -14.03 21.86
CA VAL A 123 -11.70 -13.73 23.28
C VAL A 123 -11.94 -12.23 23.47
N ASP A 124 -12.63 -11.87 24.55
CA ASP A 124 -12.94 -10.49 24.88
C ASP A 124 -12.87 -10.25 26.39
N THR A 125 -12.10 -9.25 26.81
CA THR A 125 -12.00 -8.86 28.23
C THR A 125 -13.34 -8.42 28.83
N THR A 126 -14.32 -8.02 28.02
CA THR A 126 -15.67 -7.66 28.49
C THR A 126 -16.46 -8.86 28.98
N ASP A 127 -15.98 -10.09 28.73
CA ASP A 127 -16.56 -11.33 29.29
C ASP A 127 -16.17 -11.56 30.77
N GLU A 128 -15.39 -10.64 31.37
CA GLU A 128 -15.01 -10.65 32.80
C GLU A 128 -14.45 -12.02 33.26
N ASN A 129 -15.06 -12.66 34.25
CA ASN A 129 -14.62 -13.95 34.79
C ASN A 129 -14.88 -15.12 33.83
N PHE A 130 -15.66 -14.96 32.76
CA PHE A 130 -15.84 -15.96 31.71
C PHE A 130 -14.70 -15.94 30.67
N MET A 131 -13.78 -14.97 30.73
CA MET A 131 -12.67 -14.88 29.79
C MET A 131 -11.64 -16.00 30.05
N PRO A 132 -11.21 -16.75 29.02
CA PRO A 132 -10.14 -17.73 29.19
C PRO A 132 -8.80 -17.04 29.46
N LYS A 133 -8.08 -17.52 30.48
CA LYS A 133 -6.75 -17.05 30.88
C LYS A 133 -5.64 -18.01 30.45
N ARG A 134 -5.89 -19.32 30.46
CA ARG A 134 -4.95 -20.33 29.97
C ARG A 134 -5.65 -21.43 29.17
N VAL A 135 -5.13 -21.72 27.99
CA VAL A 135 -5.67 -22.70 27.06
C VAL A 135 -4.59 -23.70 26.66
N ALA A 136 -4.92 -24.99 26.69
CA ALA A 136 -4.04 -26.05 26.24
C ALA A 136 -4.64 -26.77 25.03
N VAL A 137 -3.84 -26.92 23.96
CA VAL A 137 -4.28 -27.58 22.72
C VAL A 137 -3.69 -28.97 22.63
N TYR A 138 -4.52 -29.95 22.34
CA TYR A 138 -4.17 -31.35 22.14
C TYR A 138 -4.55 -31.81 20.73
N GLY A 139 -3.88 -32.82 20.20
CA GLY A 139 -4.29 -33.45 18.95
C GLY A 139 -3.75 -34.86 18.77
N GLY A 140 -4.44 -35.65 17.94
CA GLY A 140 -4.15 -37.07 17.76
C GLY A 140 -5.25 -37.82 17.01
N GLU A 141 -5.31 -39.13 17.23
CA GLU A 141 -6.30 -40.02 16.63
C GLU A 141 -7.25 -40.56 17.70
N GLY A 142 -8.57 -40.39 17.50
CA GLY A 142 -9.58 -40.77 18.50
C GLY A 142 -9.33 -40.09 19.84
N ASP A 143 -9.34 -40.86 20.93
CA ASP A 143 -9.08 -40.35 22.28
C ASP A 143 -7.58 -40.32 22.66
N ASN A 144 -6.68 -40.79 21.77
CA ASN A 144 -5.23 -40.75 22.00
C ASN A 144 -4.64 -39.39 21.64
N LEU A 145 -5.04 -38.35 22.39
CA LEU A 145 -4.62 -36.97 22.16
C LEU A 145 -3.31 -36.66 22.89
N LYS A 146 -2.37 -36.00 22.20
CA LYS A 146 -1.12 -35.50 22.79
C LYS A 146 -1.17 -33.98 22.89
N LYS A 147 -0.61 -33.43 23.96
CA LYS A 147 -0.49 -31.98 24.13
C LYS A 147 0.42 -31.40 23.04
N LEU A 148 -0.08 -30.43 22.29
CA LEU A 148 0.61 -29.75 21.21
C LEU A 148 1.08 -28.36 21.62
N ASN A 149 0.26 -27.64 22.40
CA ASN A 149 0.57 -26.28 22.84
C ASN A 149 -0.07 -25.94 24.19
N ASP A 150 0.44 -24.90 24.86
CA ASP A 150 -0.11 -24.29 26.07
C ASP A 150 0.09 -22.77 25.99
N VAL A 151 -1.00 -22.02 26.08
CA VAL A 151 -1.05 -20.58 25.79
C VAL A 151 -1.69 -19.83 26.95
N GLY A 152 -0.96 -18.88 27.51
CA GLY A 152 -1.51 -17.86 28.40
C GLY A 152 -2.08 -16.69 27.61
N ILE A 153 -3.21 -16.17 28.04
CA ILE A 153 -3.95 -15.08 27.40
C ILE A 153 -3.87 -13.86 28.31
N ASP A 154 -3.55 -12.69 27.73
CA ASP A 154 -3.57 -11.41 28.44
C ASP A 154 -5.01 -11.03 28.79
N GLU A 155 -5.28 -10.83 30.07
CA GLU A 155 -6.61 -10.56 30.62
C GLU A 155 -7.22 -9.23 30.16
N SER A 156 -6.42 -8.34 29.53
CA SER A 156 -6.89 -7.08 28.94
C SER A 156 -7.18 -7.18 27.44
N TYR A 157 -6.98 -8.35 26.84
CA TYR A 157 -7.01 -8.52 25.39
C TYR A 157 -8.42 -8.67 24.83
N ILE A 158 -8.66 -8.04 23.68
CA ILE A 158 -9.85 -8.25 22.84
C ILE A 158 -9.36 -8.63 21.45
N GLY A 159 -9.76 -9.80 20.96
CA GLY A 159 -9.43 -10.25 19.60
C GLY A 159 -9.05 -11.73 19.50
N ASP A 160 -8.34 -12.06 18.41
CA ASP A 160 -7.97 -13.43 18.06
C ASP A 160 -6.61 -13.84 18.65
N VAL A 161 -6.60 -14.86 19.51
CA VAL A 161 -5.40 -15.45 20.10
C VAL A 161 -5.00 -16.71 19.32
N CYS A 162 -3.78 -16.76 18.80
CA CYS A 162 -3.25 -17.95 18.12
C CYS A 162 -2.92 -19.04 19.14
N VAL A 163 -3.64 -20.17 19.10
CA VAL A 163 -3.46 -21.28 20.04
C VAL A 163 -2.72 -22.48 19.47
N LEU A 164 -2.62 -22.60 18.15
CA LEU A 164 -1.81 -23.62 17.47
C LEU A 164 -1.39 -23.13 16.09
N GLU A 165 -0.12 -23.31 15.73
CA GLU A 165 0.40 -22.91 14.40
C GLU A 165 1.45 -23.87 13.84
N ASP A 166 1.69 -23.75 12.53
CA ASP A 166 2.78 -24.43 11.81
C ASP A 166 2.80 -25.96 11.88
N MET A 167 1.63 -26.59 11.92
CA MET A 167 1.55 -28.05 11.81
C MET A 167 2.05 -28.51 10.44
N THR A 168 2.73 -29.66 10.44
CA THR A 168 3.34 -30.27 9.25
C THR A 168 2.62 -31.52 8.78
N THR A 169 1.69 -32.03 9.59
CA THR A 169 0.92 -33.26 9.35
C THR A 169 -0.54 -33.02 9.65
N HIS A 170 -1.42 -33.79 9.00
CA HIS A 170 -2.85 -33.82 9.33
C HIS A 170 -3.05 -34.48 10.69
N LEU A 171 -3.88 -33.87 11.53
CA LEU A 171 -4.32 -34.41 12.81
C LEU A 171 -5.84 -34.60 12.74
N PRO A 172 -6.35 -35.84 12.83
CA PRO A 172 -7.80 -36.10 12.72
C PRO A 172 -8.63 -35.41 13.80
N VAL A 173 -8.10 -35.30 15.02
CA VAL A 173 -8.78 -34.63 16.14
C VAL A 173 -7.87 -33.57 16.73
N ILE A 174 -8.43 -32.37 16.96
CA ILE A 174 -7.80 -31.29 17.73
C ILE A 174 -8.75 -30.89 18.85
N GLU A 175 -8.26 -30.87 20.09
CA GLU A 175 -9.04 -30.51 21.27
C GLU A 175 -8.42 -29.32 21.98
N ILE A 176 -9.20 -28.27 22.16
CA ILE A 176 -8.85 -27.05 22.86
C ILE A 176 -9.43 -27.16 24.26
N ARG A 177 -8.58 -27.23 25.29
CA ARG A 177 -8.99 -27.30 26.69
C ARG A 177 -8.78 -25.96 27.37
N ILE A 178 -9.81 -25.47 28.04
CA ILE A 178 -9.79 -24.21 28.76
C ILE A 178 -9.41 -24.57 30.20
N VAL A 179 -8.17 -24.25 30.55
CA VAL A 179 -7.54 -24.73 31.78
C VAL A 179 -7.84 -23.80 32.94
N GLU A 180 -7.81 -22.48 32.69
CA GLU A 180 -8.07 -21.43 33.68
C GLU A 180 -8.83 -20.28 33.01
N CYS A 181 -9.81 -19.72 33.70
CA CYS A 181 -10.49 -18.47 33.35
C CYS A 181 -9.99 -17.32 34.25
N ARG A 182 -10.26 -16.08 33.83
CA ARG A 182 -9.95 -14.87 34.61
C ARG A 182 -10.69 -14.89 35.94
N ASP A 183 -10.04 -14.35 36.98
CA ASP A 183 -10.61 -14.22 38.33
C ASP A 183 -11.21 -15.53 38.90
N ASP A 184 -10.59 -16.66 38.56
CA ASP A 184 -11.04 -18.01 38.95
C ASP A 184 -12.49 -18.32 38.53
N GLY A 185 -12.92 -17.79 37.38
CA GLY A 185 -14.22 -18.11 36.80
C GLY A 185 -14.44 -19.61 36.58
N ILE A 186 -15.70 -20.02 36.71
CA ILE A 186 -16.11 -21.42 36.58
C ILE A 186 -16.35 -21.75 35.11
N ASP A 187 -17.15 -20.93 34.42
CA ASP A 187 -17.52 -21.11 33.02
C ASP A 187 -16.69 -20.23 32.08
N VAL A 188 -16.79 -20.50 30.79
CA VAL A 188 -16.04 -19.80 29.74
C VAL A 188 -16.96 -19.30 28.63
N ARG A 189 -16.69 -18.10 28.13
CA ARG A 189 -17.25 -17.58 26.89
C ARG A 189 -16.20 -17.55 25.80
N LEU A 190 -16.50 -18.17 24.66
CA LEU A 190 -15.68 -18.08 23.46
C LEU A 190 -16.50 -17.46 22.33
N ARG A 191 -15.97 -16.40 21.73
CA ARG A 191 -16.66 -15.64 20.67
C ARG A 191 -16.43 -16.18 19.27
N GLY A 192 -15.46 -17.07 19.10
CA GLY A 192 -15.16 -17.62 17.79
C GLY A 192 -13.94 -18.51 17.76
N ILE A 193 -13.91 -19.39 16.75
CA ILE A 193 -12.74 -20.18 16.39
C ILE A 193 -12.48 -19.96 14.90
N LYS A 194 -11.21 -19.73 14.55
CA LYS A 194 -10.79 -19.50 13.16
C LYS A 194 -9.65 -20.45 12.80
N ILE A 195 -9.72 -21.07 11.63
CA ILE A 195 -8.67 -21.98 11.14
C ILE A 195 -8.16 -21.50 9.79
N LYS A 196 -6.84 -21.53 9.68
CA LYS A 196 -6.12 -21.50 8.42
C LYS A 196 -5.53 -22.87 8.17
N SER A 197 -5.82 -23.46 7.01
CA SER A 197 -5.38 -24.80 6.64
C SER A 197 -4.75 -24.85 5.26
N SER A 198 -3.87 -25.83 5.04
CA SER A 198 -3.45 -26.28 3.70
C SER A 198 -3.84 -27.75 3.51
N ARG A 199 -4.37 -28.14 2.34
CA ARG A 199 -4.42 -29.56 1.95
C ARG A 199 -3.00 -30.04 1.61
N GLN A 200 -2.72 -31.32 1.82
CA GLN A 200 -1.40 -31.92 1.68
C GLN A 200 -0.69 -31.49 0.37
N ARG A 201 0.38 -30.69 0.51
CA ARG A 201 1.32 -30.27 -0.55
C ARG A 201 0.70 -29.86 -1.88
N ASP A 202 -0.05 -28.76 -1.88
CA ASP A 202 -0.03 -27.90 -3.05
C ASP A 202 0.54 -26.54 -2.65
N LEU A 203 1.29 -25.90 -3.55
CA LEU A 203 1.81 -24.54 -3.36
C LEU A 203 0.68 -23.49 -3.35
N GLY A 204 -0.57 -23.90 -3.13
CA GLY A 204 -1.77 -23.13 -3.39
C GLY A 204 -1.96 -22.83 -4.88
N LEU A 205 -1.29 -23.58 -5.77
CA LEU A 205 -1.28 -23.33 -7.20
C LEU A 205 -2.07 -24.40 -7.93
N SER A 206 -3.02 -24.00 -8.77
CA SER A 206 -3.64 -24.85 -9.79
C SER A 206 -3.42 -24.22 -11.16
N ALA A 207 -3.28 -25.04 -12.21
CA ALA A 207 -3.30 -24.56 -13.59
C ALA A 207 -4.60 -23.79 -13.90
N ASP A 208 -5.71 -24.13 -13.24
CA ASP A 208 -7.01 -23.45 -13.37
C ASP A 208 -7.00 -21.99 -12.91
N MET A 209 -5.96 -21.56 -12.19
CA MET A 209 -5.82 -20.15 -11.82
C MET A 209 -5.47 -19.27 -13.02
N PHE A 210 -4.79 -19.83 -14.02
CA PHE A 210 -4.31 -19.10 -15.20
C PHE A 210 -5.31 -19.09 -16.35
N GLN A 211 -6.60 -19.11 -16.02
CA GLN A 211 -7.68 -18.99 -17.00
C GLN A 211 -7.84 -17.52 -17.43
N LEU A 212 -8.30 -17.32 -18.68
CA LEU A 212 -8.39 -16.00 -19.32
C LEU A 212 -9.01 -14.89 -18.46
N PRO A 213 -10.12 -15.11 -17.71
CA PRO A 213 -10.73 -14.06 -16.90
C PRO A 213 -9.81 -13.49 -15.81
N ASN A 214 -8.86 -14.27 -15.33
CA ASN A 214 -7.93 -13.86 -14.28
C ASN A 214 -6.68 -13.16 -14.84
N LEU A 215 -6.43 -13.26 -16.14
CA LEU A 215 -5.23 -12.73 -16.81
C LEU A 215 -5.44 -11.38 -17.49
N VAL A 216 -6.67 -10.84 -17.50
CA VAL A 216 -7.03 -9.57 -18.18
C VAL A 216 -6.15 -8.39 -17.76
N ARG A 217 -5.68 -8.39 -16.50
CA ARG A 217 -4.78 -7.35 -15.97
C ARG A 217 -3.31 -7.56 -16.28
N TYR A 218 -2.96 -8.69 -16.90
CA TYR A 218 -1.59 -9.14 -17.18
C TYR A 218 -1.47 -9.58 -18.65
N PRO A 219 -1.58 -8.64 -19.61
CA PRO A 219 -1.63 -8.96 -21.03
C PRO A 219 -0.40 -9.71 -21.56
N ARG A 220 0.76 -9.63 -20.88
CA ARG A 220 1.96 -10.42 -21.26
C ARG A 220 1.85 -11.89 -20.90
N LEU A 221 0.92 -12.25 -20.02
CA LEU A 221 0.64 -13.65 -19.64
C LEU A 221 -0.44 -14.26 -20.55
N GLU A 222 -1.29 -13.43 -21.15
CA GLU A 222 -2.35 -13.87 -22.04
C GLU A 222 -1.80 -14.64 -23.25
N GLY A 223 -2.54 -15.66 -23.69
CA GLY A 223 -2.15 -16.53 -24.80
C GLY A 223 -1.06 -17.55 -24.46
N THR A 224 -0.51 -17.54 -23.23
CA THR A 224 0.39 -18.59 -22.74
C THR A 224 -0.41 -19.77 -22.20
N ASP A 225 0.06 -20.99 -22.48
CA ASP A 225 -0.54 -22.23 -21.97
C ASP A 225 -0.58 -22.26 -20.42
N PRO A 226 -1.74 -22.55 -19.79
CA PRO A 226 -1.87 -22.57 -18.33
C PRO A 226 -0.92 -23.54 -17.61
N ASP A 227 -0.59 -24.69 -18.19
CA ASP A 227 0.37 -25.64 -17.59
C ASP A 227 1.78 -25.06 -17.58
N LEU A 228 2.14 -24.27 -18.60
CA LEU A 228 3.41 -23.58 -18.65
C LEU A 228 3.47 -22.46 -17.58
N LEU A 229 2.42 -21.65 -17.46
CA LEU A 229 2.32 -20.61 -16.42
C LEU A 229 2.42 -21.22 -15.02
N TYR A 230 1.74 -22.34 -14.79
CA TYR A 230 1.84 -23.12 -13.56
C TYR A 230 3.30 -23.55 -13.27
N ARG A 231 4.00 -24.13 -14.24
CA ARG A 231 5.40 -24.56 -14.08
C ARG A 231 6.32 -23.38 -13.77
N ARG A 232 6.14 -22.23 -14.44
CA ARG A 232 6.88 -20.98 -14.16
C ARG A 232 6.59 -20.49 -12.74
N ALA A 233 5.33 -20.47 -12.33
CA ALA A 233 4.92 -20.08 -10.97
C ALA A 233 5.54 -20.98 -9.90
N VAL A 234 5.61 -22.30 -10.14
CA VAL A 234 6.29 -23.25 -9.24
C VAL A 234 7.77 -22.94 -9.10
N LEU A 235 8.46 -22.57 -10.20
CA LEU A 235 9.87 -22.18 -10.16
C LEU A 235 10.09 -20.89 -9.38
N ILE A 236 9.25 -19.89 -9.62
CA ILE A 236 9.29 -18.62 -8.90
C ILE A 236 9.09 -18.88 -7.40
N GLN A 237 8.05 -19.62 -7.00
CA GLN A 237 7.80 -19.97 -5.59
C GLN A 237 8.99 -20.70 -4.95
N ARG A 238 9.66 -21.60 -5.68
CA ARG A 238 10.89 -22.25 -5.19
C ARG A 238 12.04 -21.27 -5.02
N PHE A 239 12.24 -20.38 -5.99
CA PHE A 239 13.24 -19.31 -5.90
C PHE A 239 12.97 -18.42 -4.68
N ILE A 240 11.72 -17.99 -4.46
CA ILE A 240 11.32 -17.18 -3.31
C ILE A 240 11.58 -17.90 -1.99
N LYS A 241 11.28 -19.20 -1.90
CA LYS A 241 11.60 -19.98 -0.69
C LYS A 241 13.11 -19.99 -0.39
N LEU A 242 13.95 -20.11 -1.41
CA LEU A 242 15.40 -20.01 -1.25
C LEU A 242 15.81 -18.60 -0.84
N LEU A 243 15.27 -17.59 -1.50
CA LEU A 243 15.52 -16.19 -1.18
C LEU A 243 15.16 -15.88 0.28
N ASP A 244 13.98 -16.30 0.75
CA ASP A 244 13.54 -16.13 2.15
C ASP A 244 14.50 -16.77 3.16
N SER A 245 15.12 -17.91 2.80
CA SER A 245 16.08 -18.58 3.66
C SER A 245 17.39 -17.80 3.84
N VAL A 246 17.73 -16.92 2.89
CA VAL A 246 18.96 -16.12 2.91
C VAL A 246 18.73 -14.62 3.06
N LEU A 247 17.47 -14.14 2.96
CA LEU A 247 17.15 -12.72 2.90
C LEU A 247 17.65 -11.97 4.13
N HIS A 248 17.55 -12.57 5.31
CA HIS A 248 18.04 -12.01 6.57
C HIS A 248 19.58 -11.95 6.67
N HIS A 249 20.31 -12.65 5.81
CA HIS A 249 21.76 -12.51 5.65
C HIS A 249 22.12 -11.44 4.62
N LEU A 250 21.27 -11.27 3.60
CA LEU A 250 21.43 -10.22 2.59
C LEU A 250 21.10 -8.85 3.16
N VAL A 251 20.03 -8.74 3.95
CA VAL A 251 19.61 -7.55 4.69
C VAL A 251 19.63 -7.90 6.18
N PRO A 252 20.77 -7.70 6.87
CA PRO A 252 20.91 -8.09 8.26
C PRO A 252 19.96 -7.29 9.16
N ALA A 253 18.97 -7.98 9.71
CA ALA A 253 18.00 -7.38 10.63
C ALA A 253 18.64 -6.77 11.89
N TRP A 254 19.85 -7.22 12.26
CA TRP A 254 20.58 -6.74 13.42
C TRP A 254 21.36 -5.44 13.19
N ASP A 255 21.59 -5.06 11.93
CA ASP A 255 22.22 -3.77 11.59
C ASP A 255 21.87 -3.33 10.17
N HIS A 256 20.84 -2.50 10.07
CA HIS A 256 20.36 -1.93 8.81
C HIS A 256 21.30 -0.87 8.20
N THR A 257 22.41 -0.53 8.88
CA THR A 257 23.39 0.47 8.42
C THR A 257 24.55 -0.14 7.64
N VAL A 258 24.64 -1.49 7.60
CA VAL A 258 25.71 -2.20 6.89
C VAL A 258 25.48 -2.19 5.38
N GLY A 259 26.02 -1.16 4.72
CA GLY A 259 26.17 -1.10 3.27
C GLY A 259 24.87 -0.81 2.49
N THR A 260 24.92 -1.04 1.18
CA THR A 260 23.77 -0.91 0.27
C THR A 260 23.37 -2.28 -0.24
N PHE A 261 22.07 -2.53 -0.36
CA PHE A 261 21.54 -3.81 -0.85
C PHE A 261 21.16 -3.70 -2.33
N SER A 262 21.87 -2.86 -3.07
CA SER A 262 21.69 -2.60 -4.51
C SER A 262 21.71 -3.87 -5.37
N LYS A 263 22.28 -4.99 -4.88
CA LYS A 263 22.20 -6.29 -5.56
C LYS A 263 20.78 -6.85 -5.65
N LEU A 264 19.88 -6.45 -4.76
CA LEU A 264 18.46 -6.82 -4.78
C LEU A 264 17.68 -6.11 -5.87
N LYS A 265 18.22 -5.04 -6.49
CA LYS A 265 17.51 -4.23 -7.49
C LYS A 265 16.93 -5.05 -8.65
N HIS A 266 17.65 -6.09 -9.08
CA HIS A 266 17.25 -6.95 -10.20
C HIS A 266 16.23 -8.03 -9.84
N ILE A 267 15.92 -8.19 -8.55
CA ILE A 267 14.92 -9.16 -8.07
C ILE A 267 13.85 -8.49 -7.23
N LYS A 268 13.76 -7.16 -7.31
CA LYS A 268 12.97 -6.34 -6.40
C LYS A 268 11.48 -6.63 -6.53
N GLN A 269 11.00 -6.79 -7.76
CA GLN A 269 9.61 -7.18 -8.03
C GLN A 269 9.31 -8.57 -7.45
N PHE A 270 10.27 -9.50 -7.44
CA PHE A 270 10.12 -10.84 -6.87
C PHE A 270 9.96 -10.82 -5.34
N LEU A 271 10.51 -9.81 -4.66
CA LEU A 271 10.38 -9.67 -3.21
C LEU A 271 8.91 -9.53 -2.77
N LEU A 272 7.98 -9.16 -3.66
CA LEU A 272 6.54 -9.12 -3.34
C LEU A 272 6.01 -10.46 -2.79
N LEU A 273 6.58 -11.59 -3.23
CA LEU A 273 6.18 -12.92 -2.76
C LEU A 273 6.93 -13.39 -1.50
N SER A 274 7.94 -12.64 -1.04
CA SER A 274 8.71 -12.98 0.15
C SER A 274 7.88 -12.85 1.42
N LYS A 275 7.84 -13.92 2.23
CA LYS A 275 7.11 -13.92 3.51
C LYS A 275 7.90 -13.26 4.64
N ARG A 276 9.21 -13.09 4.45
CA ARG A 276 10.11 -12.47 5.44
C ARG A 276 10.23 -10.97 5.26
N ARG A 277 9.97 -10.46 4.06
CA ARG A 277 10.15 -9.05 3.70
C ARG A 277 9.39 -8.07 4.59
N THR A 278 8.09 -8.28 4.79
CA THR A 278 7.26 -7.33 5.56
C THR A 278 7.75 -7.19 6.99
N ALA A 279 8.09 -8.31 7.64
CA ALA A 279 8.64 -8.31 8.99
C ALA A 279 9.99 -7.57 9.07
N LEU A 280 10.87 -7.75 8.07
CA LEU A 280 12.14 -7.01 7.99
C LEU A 280 11.91 -5.50 7.83
N ILE A 281 10.99 -5.08 6.95
CA ILE A 281 10.65 -3.66 6.78
C ILE A 281 10.16 -3.07 8.11
N THR A 282 9.19 -3.72 8.76
CA THR A 282 8.65 -3.28 10.05
C THR A 282 9.74 -3.19 11.11
N GLN A 283 10.63 -4.18 11.18
CA GLN A 283 11.74 -4.20 12.14
C GLN A 283 12.73 -3.05 11.88
N CYS A 284 13.16 -2.85 10.63
CA CYS A 284 14.08 -1.76 10.27
C CYS A 284 13.50 -0.38 10.58
N LEU A 285 12.20 -0.17 10.32
CA LEU A 285 11.53 1.08 10.68
C LEU A 285 11.47 1.27 12.19
N LYS A 286 11.14 0.22 12.94
CA LYS A 286 11.07 0.24 14.41
C LYS A 286 12.44 0.52 15.04
N ASP A 287 13.49 -0.13 14.57
CA ASP A 287 14.85 0.02 15.15
C ASP A 287 15.48 1.38 14.86
N SER A 288 15.01 2.06 13.82
CA SER A 288 15.43 3.43 13.49
C SER A 288 14.54 4.51 14.10
N GLU A 289 13.56 4.14 14.93
CA GLU A 289 12.67 5.08 15.61
C GLU A 289 13.42 6.00 16.59
N THR A 290 12.96 7.24 16.67
CA THR A 290 13.37 8.21 17.68
C THR A 290 12.18 8.74 18.46
N SER A 291 12.46 9.29 19.65
CA SER A 291 11.44 9.94 20.45
C SER A 291 10.89 11.17 19.74
N LYS A 292 9.57 11.36 19.84
CA LYS A 292 8.91 12.62 19.43
C LYS A 292 9.53 13.82 20.17
N PRO A 293 9.44 15.04 19.61
CA PRO A 293 9.85 16.23 20.34
C PRO A 293 8.99 16.45 21.60
N ASN A 294 9.60 17.10 22.60
CA ASN A 294 8.93 17.43 23.86
C ASN A 294 7.73 18.37 23.63
N PHE A 295 7.91 19.32 22.72
CA PHE A 295 6.87 20.27 22.29
C PHE A 295 6.63 20.08 20.79
N MET A 296 5.37 19.97 20.39
CA MET A 296 5.02 19.92 18.97
C MET A 296 5.11 21.34 18.41
N PRO A 297 5.79 21.57 17.26
CA PRO A 297 5.82 22.90 16.67
C PRO A 297 4.42 23.32 16.23
N ARG A 298 4.06 24.56 16.53
CA ARG A 298 2.79 25.16 16.16
C ARG A 298 3.00 26.17 15.05
N LEU A 299 2.28 25.96 13.95
CA LEU A 299 2.36 26.75 12.73
C LEU A 299 1.13 27.66 12.60
N TYR A 300 1.36 28.88 12.13
CA TYR A 300 0.31 29.83 11.79
C TYR A 300 0.32 30.03 10.28
N ILE A 301 -0.68 29.49 9.59
CA ILE A 301 -0.72 29.43 8.12
C ILE A 301 -1.81 30.37 7.60
N ASN A 302 -1.45 31.24 6.66
CA ASN A 302 -2.37 32.13 5.97
C ASN A 302 -2.80 31.52 4.63
N ARG A 303 -3.96 30.86 4.62
CA ARG A 303 -4.51 30.23 3.41
C ARG A 303 -5.04 31.22 2.40
N ARG A 304 -5.53 32.38 2.83
CA ARG A 304 -5.98 33.43 1.90
C ARG A 304 -4.83 33.90 1.00
N LEU A 305 -3.66 34.15 1.59
CA LEU A 305 -2.46 34.51 0.81
C LEU A 305 -1.97 33.36 -0.07
N ALA A 306 -2.09 32.11 0.39
CA ALA A 306 -1.74 30.94 -0.41
C ALA A 306 -2.68 30.77 -1.61
N MET A 307 -3.98 31.01 -1.44
CA MET A 307 -4.97 30.99 -2.51
C MET A 307 -4.69 32.09 -3.54
N GLU A 308 -4.43 33.33 -3.10
CA GLU A 308 -4.03 34.43 -3.98
C GLU A 308 -2.74 34.11 -4.77
N HIS A 309 -1.76 33.48 -4.11
CA HIS A 309 -0.54 32.98 -4.76
C HIS A 309 -0.83 31.89 -5.79
N ARG A 310 -1.70 30.93 -5.46
CA ARG A 310 -2.07 29.83 -6.37
C ARG A 310 -2.78 30.34 -7.63
N ASP A 311 -3.65 31.34 -7.48
CA ASP A 311 -4.36 31.94 -8.61
C ASP A 311 -3.43 32.72 -9.53
N ASN A 312 -2.41 33.39 -8.97
CA ASN A 312 -1.42 34.12 -9.75
C ASN A 312 -0.01 34.07 -9.14
N PRO A 313 0.75 33.00 -9.41
CA PRO A 313 2.09 32.81 -8.83
C PRO A 313 3.10 33.90 -9.19
N ALA A 314 2.85 34.67 -10.25
CA ALA A 314 3.72 35.77 -10.68
C ALA A 314 3.74 36.95 -9.69
N LEU A 315 2.73 37.09 -8.82
CA LEU A 315 2.67 38.15 -7.81
C LEU A 315 3.57 37.89 -6.60
N ASP A 316 3.94 36.64 -6.36
CA ASP A 316 4.92 36.24 -5.35
C ASP A 316 5.96 35.29 -5.95
N PRO A 317 6.96 35.83 -6.70
CA PRO A 317 8.02 35.02 -7.29
C PRO A 317 8.88 34.27 -6.26
N SER A 318 8.86 34.70 -4.99
CA SER A 318 9.56 34.03 -3.90
C SER A 318 8.81 32.81 -3.36
N CYS A 319 7.54 32.65 -3.74
CA CYS A 319 6.62 31.62 -3.26
C CYS A 319 6.48 31.59 -1.74
N LYS A 320 6.72 32.72 -1.04
CA LYS A 320 6.67 32.81 0.43
C LYS A 320 5.26 32.63 0.98
N ASN A 321 4.25 32.95 0.19
CA ASN A 321 2.84 32.88 0.56
C ASN A 321 2.24 31.48 0.36
N ALA A 322 2.90 30.59 -0.39
CA ALA A 322 2.47 29.21 -0.54
C ALA A 322 2.45 28.49 0.83
N VAL A 323 1.45 27.67 1.09
CA VAL A 323 1.35 26.85 2.31
C VAL A 323 2.63 26.02 2.50
N PHE A 324 3.15 25.42 1.44
CA PHE A 324 4.41 24.69 1.46
C PHE A 324 5.57 25.50 2.05
N THR A 325 5.74 26.75 1.61
CA THR A 325 6.83 27.59 2.10
C THR A 325 6.55 28.07 3.52
N GLN A 326 5.31 28.41 3.85
CA GLN A 326 4.91 28.78 5.22
C GLN A 326 5.21 27.65 6.22
N VAL A 327 4.89 26.40 5.85
CA VAL A 327 5.19 25.21 6.67
C VAL A 327 6.70 24.98 6.76
N TYR A 328 7.41 24.99 5.63
CA TYR A 328 8.86 24.77 5.60
C TYR A 328 9.60 25.77 6.48
N GLU A 329 9.28 27.07 6.35
CA GLU A 329 9.92 28.12 7.14
C GLU A 329 9.49 28.07 8.62
N GLY A 330 8.21 27.78 8.89
CA GLY A 330 7.70 27.68 10.27
C GLY A 330 8.23 26.48 11.07
N LEU A 331 8.69 25.42 10.38
CA LEU A 331 9.33 24.25 11.01
C LEU A 331 10.86 24.39 11.15
N LYS A 332 11.46 25.48 10.66
CA LYS A 332 12.89 25.70 10.89
C LYS A 332 13.15 25.92 12.38
N PRO A 333 14.24 25.34 12.91
CA PRO A 333 14.67 25.61 14.27
C PRO A 333 14.80 27.12 14.52
N SER A 334 14.15 27.59 15.57
CA SER A 334 14.13 29.01 15.95
C SER A 334 15.43 29.44 16.65
N ASP A 335 16.13 28.48 17.26
CA ASP A 335 17.40 28.65 17.95
C ASP A 335 18.45 27.64 17.41
N LYS A 336 19.73 28.00 17.50
CA LYS A 336 20.88 27.18 17.11
C LYS A 336 20.99 25.85 17.87
N PHE A 337 20.37 25.77 19.05
CA PHE A 337 20.35 24.56 19.88
C PHE A 337 19.17 23.63 19.57
N GLU A 338 18.14 24.16 18.90
CA GLU A 338 16.98 23.38 18.49
C GLU A 338 17.35 22.54 17.26
N LYS A 339 17.04 21.24 17.32
CA LYS A 339 17.33 20.32 16.22
C LYS A 339 16.14 20.32 15.26
N PRO A 340 16.38 20.22 13.94
CA PRO A 340 15.31 19.95 12.99
C PRO A 340 14.54 18.68 13.37
N LEU A 341 13.26 18.64 13.06
CA LEU A 341 12.46 17.43 13.19
C LEU A 341 13.07 16.31 12.34
N ASP A 342 13.16 15.10 12.90
CA ASP A 342 13.74 13.96 12.21
C ASP A 342 12.68 12.99 11.64
N TYR A 343 11.41 13.18 11.98
CA TYR A 343 10.24 12.43 11.47
C TYR A 343 10.32 10.89 11.63
N ARG A 344 11.22 10.39 12.48
CA ARG A 344 11.42 8.95 12.71
C ARG A 344 10.60 8.44 13.89
N TRP A 345 9.43 9.01 14.12
CA TRP A 345 8.68 8.73 15.34
C TRP A 345 7.88 7.42 15.25
N PRO A 346 7.50 6.83 16.41
CA PRO A 346 6.64 5.66 16.44
C PRO A 346 5.28 5.89 15.77
N LEU A 347 4.73 4.85 15.13
CA LEU A 347 3.46 4.89 14.35
C LEU A 347 2.24 5.43 15.11
N ARG A 348 2.25 5.39 16.45
CA ARG A 348 1.18 5.97 17.28
C ARG A 348 1.09 7.50 17.20
N TYR A 349 2.11 8.16 16.64
CA TYR A 349 2.14 9.60 16.41
C TYR A 349 1.93 9.88 14.92
N ASP A 350 0.72 10.30 14.57
CA ASP A 350 0.29 10.58 13.20
C ASP A 350 0.24 12.08 12.87
N GLN A 351 0.73 12.93 13.77
CA GLN A 351 0.80 14.38 13.58
C GLN A 351 2.22 14.90 13.77
N TRP A 352 2.73 15.67 12.79
CA TRP A 352 4.10 16.21 12.79
C TRP A 352 4.21 17.68 13.21
N TRP A 353 3.10 18.41 13.16
CA TRP A 353 2.98 19.79 13.61
C TRP A 353 1.54 20.12 13.98
N GLU A 354 1.35 21.12 14.83
CA GLU A 354 0.05 21.75 15.08
C GLU A 354 -0.18 22.87 14.07
N CYS A 355 -1.39 22.99 13.55
CA CYS A 355 -1.73 23.99 12.55
C CYS A 355 -2.81 24.94 13.08
N LYS A 356 -2.61 26.25 12.87
CA LYS A 356 -3.58 27.33 13.11
C LYS A 356 -3.72 28.17 11.84
N PHE A 357 -4.89 28.13 11.21
CA PHE A 357 -5.17 28.93 10.04
C PHE A 357 -5.57 30.34 10.46
N ILE A 358 -4.91 31.34 9.89
CA ILE A 358 -5.14 32.74 10.27
C ILE A 358 -6.54 33.16 9.79
N ALA A 359 -7.36 33.64 10.73
CA ALA A 359 -8.76 34.05 10.50
C ALA A 359 -9.73 32.90 10.12
N GLU A 360 -9.37 31.65 10.41
CA GLU A 360 -10.26 30.49 10.29
C GLU A 360 -10.38 29.78 11.66
N GLY A 361 -11.58 29.35 12.02
CA GLY A 361 -11.83 28.60 13.25
C GLY A 361 -11.45 27.13 13.10
N ILE A 362 -10.32 26.71 13.69
CA ILE A 362 -9.97 25.28 13.75
C ILE A 362 -10.50 24.69 15.06
N ILE A 363 -11.52 23.83 14.94
CA ILE A 363 -12.15 23.13 16.07
C ILE A 363 -11.20 22.06 16.66
N ASP A 364 -10.38 21.39 15.84
CA ASP A 364 -9.47 20.32 16.29
C ASP A 364 -8.09 20.34 15.58
N GLN A 365 -7.03 20.04 16.34
CA GLN A 365 -5.64 20.12 15.90
C GLN A 365 -5.26 19.09 14.83
N GLY A 366 -5.94 17.93 14.79
CA GLY A 366 -5.66 16.88 13.81
C GLY A 366 -6.13 17.23 12.39
N GLY A 367 -7.28 17.90 12.27
CA GLY A 367 -7.83 18.34 10.98
C GLY A 367 -6.93 19.36 10.29
N GLY A 368 -6.50 20.40 11.02
CA GLY A 368 -5.63 21.44 10.46
C GLY A 368 -4.28 20.91 9.94
N PHE A 369 -3.73 19.89 10.58
CA PHE A 369 -2.53 19.20 10.10
C PHE A 369 -2.77 18.49 8.76
N ARG A 370 -3.81 17.66 8.66
CA ARG A 370 -4.16 16.95 7.43
C ARG A 370 -4.45 17.89 6.28
N ASP A 371 -5.17 18.97 6.54
CA ASP A 371 -5.49 19.91 5.49
C ASP A 371 -4.24 20.69 5.03
N SER A 372 -3.29 20.99 5.93
CA SER A 372 -2.01 21.59 5.52
C SER A 372 -1.19 20.67 4.60
N LEU A 373 -1.24 19.35 4.81
CA LEU A 373 -0.64 18.37 3.90
C LEU A 373 -1.37 18.29 2.56
N ALA A 374 -2.70 18.40 2.58
CA ALA A 374 -3.52 18.42 1.36
C ALA A 374 -3.25 19.68 0.53
N ASP A 375 -3.13 20.84 1.17
CA ASP A 375 -2.77 22.11 0.53
C ASP A 375 -1.37 22.04 -0.08
N MET A 376 -0.38 21.55 0.68
CA MET A 376 0.97 21.31 0.16
C MET A 376 0.97 20.37 -1.05
N SER A 377 0.20 19.28 -1.00
CA SER A 377 0.08 18.33 -2.11
C SER A 377 -0.47 19.00 -3.36
N GLU A 378 -1.51 19.82 -3.21
CA GLU A 378 -2.15 20.55 -4.31
C GLU A 378 -1.26 21.69 -4.86
N GLU A 379 -0.41 22.30 -4.02
CA GLU A 379 0.58 23.27 -4.48
C GLU A 379 1.77 22.61 -5.21
N LEU A 380 2.19 21.42 -4.78
CA LEU A 380 3.31 20.68 -5.40
C LEU A 380 2.89 20.03 -6.72
N CYS A 381 1.71 19.44 -6.77
CA CYS A 381 1.17 18.74 -7.93
C CYS A 381 -0.32 19.09 -8.10
N PRO A 382 -0.65 20.26 -8.70
CA PRO A 382 -2.04 20.65 -8.90
C PRO A 382 -2.86 19.59 -9.63
N SER A 383 -4.06 19.32 -9.13
CA SER A 383 -4.96 18.30 -9.69
C SER A 383 -5.63 18.74 -10.98
N SER A 384 -5.80 20.05 -11.19
CA SER A 384 -6.35 20.63 -12.42
C SER A 384 -5.25 21.08 -13.38
N ALA A 385 -5.39 20.70 -14.66
CA ALA A 385 -4.51 21.13 -15.75
C ALA A 385 -4.63 22.63 -16.08
N ASP A 386 -5.71 23.29 -15.66
CA ASP A 386 -5.91 24.73 -15.89
C ASP A 386 -5.29 25.59 -14.79
N THR A 387 -5.01 25.01 -13.62
CA THR A 387 -4.42 25.73 -12.49
C THR A 387 -2.93 25.97 -12.72
N PRO A 388 -2.43 27.22 -12.65
CA PRO A 388 -1.00 27.50 -12.73
C PRO A 388 -0.20 26.67 -11.73
N VAL A 389 1.00 26.23 -12.10
CA VAL A 389 1.88 25.50 -11.16
C VAL A 389 2.45 26.52 -10.16
N PRO A 390 2.07 26.47 -8.87
CA PRO A 390 2.37 27.57 -7.95
C PRO A 390 3.76 27.46 -7.32
N LEU A 391 4.40 26.29 -7.39
CA LEU A 391 5.72 26.04 -6.83
C LEU A 391 6.72 25.62 -7.91
N PRO A 392 7.99 26.03 -7.82
CA PRO A 392 8.98 25.77 -8.87
C PRO A 392 9.59 24.36 -8.83
N PHE A 393 9.17 23.48 -7.91
CA PHE A 393 9.80 22.18 -7.68
C PHE A 393 9.38 21.10 -8.68
N PHE A 394 8.20 21.22 -9.26
CA PHE A 394 7.70 20.26 -10.23
C PHE A 394 7.21 20.99 -11.47
N VAL A 395 7.35 20.36 -12.62
CA VAL A 395 6.78 20.81 -13.89
C VAL A 395 5.90 19.70 -14.46
N ARG A 396 4.92 20.11 -15.26
CA ARG A 396 4.03 19.19 -15.96
C ARG A 396 4.84 18.30 -16.90
N THR A 397 4.40 17.05 -17.06
CA THR A 397 4.97 16.17 -18.10
C THR A 397 4.73 16.75 -19.51
N SER A 398 5.59 16.41 -20.47
CA SER A 398 5.37 16.77 -21.87
C SER A 398 4.04 16.22 -22.41
N ASN A 399 3.62 15.04 -21.94
CA ASN A 399 2.33 14.43 -22.27
C ASN A 399 1.14 15.33 -21.94
N GLN A 400 1.16 16.01 -20.80
CA GLN A 400 0.11 16.95 -20.40
C GLN A 400 0.04 18.15 -21.34
N GLY A 401 1.19 18.76 -21.66
CA GLY A 401 1.27 19.90 -22.58
C GLY A 401 0.80 19.56 -24.01
N ASN A 402 1.09 18.35 -24.47
CA ASN A 402 0.72 17.88 -25.81
C ASN A 402 -0.70 17.28 -25.89
N GLY A 403 -1.38 17.10 -24.76
CA GLY A 403 -2.69 16.44 -24.70
C GLY A 403 -2.70 14.99 -25.21
N THR A 404 -1.57 14.27 -25.09
CA THR A 404 -1.39 12.92 -25.65
C THR A 404 -0.70 11.99 -24.65
N GLY A 405 -0.99 10.68 -24.74
CA GLY A 405 -0.33 9.65 -23.90
C GLY A 405 -1.04 9.34 -22.58
N GLU A 406 -0.44 8.44 -21.79
CA GLU A 406 -0.77 8.17 -20.38
C GLU A 406 -0.19 9.27 -19.47
N ALA A 407 -0.60 9.33 -18.19
CA ALA A 407 -0.04 10.27 -17.20
C ALA A 407 -0.21 11.77 -17.56
N ARG A 408 -1.38 12.14 -18.12
CA ARG A 408 -1.72 13.50 -18.58
C ARG A 408 -1.94 14.51 -17.44
N ASP A 409 -1.90 14.04 -16.22
CA ASP A 409 -2.14 14.76 -14.96
C ASP A 409 -0.94 14.64 -14.00
N MET A 410 0.22 14.21 -14.52
CA MET A 410 1.41 13.97 -13.72
C MET A 410 2.51 15.02 -13.92
N TYR A 411 3.42 15.04 -12.97
CA TYR A 411 4.50 16.01 -12.83
C TYR A 411 5.86 15.31 -12.72
N VAL A 412 6.91 16.00 -13.17
CA VAL A 412 8.31 15.59 -13.01
C VAL A 412 9.10 16.69 -12.29
N PRO A 413 10.17 16.38 -11.54
CA PRO A 413 10.96 17.40 -10.86
C PRO A 413 11.51 18.41 -11.86
N ASN A 414 11.48 19.69 -11.52
CA ASN A 414 11.91 20.76 -12.41
C ASN A 414 13.45 20.79 -12.53
N PRO A 415 14.03 20.48 -13.71
CA PRO A 415 15.49 20.44 -13.89
C PRO A 415 16.16 21.81 -13.68
N SER A 416 15.44 22.92 -13.85
CA SER A 416 15.92 24.28 -13.61
C SER A 416 15.91 24.70 -12.14
N CYS A 417 15.10 24.07 -11.28
CA CYS A 417 15.02 24.45 -9.88
C CYS A 417 16.19 23.85 -9.08
N LYS A 418 16.98 24.71 -8.43
CA LYS A 418 18.19 24.35 -7.67
C LYS A 418 18.03 24.51 -6.15
N ASP A 419 16.79 24.66 -5.67
CA ASP A 419 16.47 24.69 -4.24
C ASP A 419 16.49 23.28 -3.65
N PHE A 420 17.68 22.67 -3.64
CA PHE A 420 17.90 21.32 -3.15
C PHE A 420 17.49 21.11 -1.68
N PRO A 421 17.65 22.07 -0.75
CA PRO A 421 17.16 21.92 0.62
C PRO A 421 15.64 21.70 0.69
N LYS A 422 14.85 22.36 -0.15
CA LYS A 422 13.39 22.13 -0.19
C LYS A 422 13.03 20.79 -0.86
N TYR A 423 13.75 20.38 -1.91
CA TYR A 423 13.61 19.01 -2.45
C TYR A 423 13.95 17.94 -1.41
N GLU A 424 15.00 18.16 -0.64
CA GLU A 424 15.38 17.29 0.46
C GLU A 424 14.28 17.24 1.53
N TRP A 425 13.68 18.37 1.88
CA TRP A 425 12.55 18.39 2.80
C TRP A 425 11.32 17.67 2.24
N ILE A 426 11.00 17.80 0.94
CA ILE A 426 9.95 16.98 0.29
C ILE A 426 10.25 15.50 0.53
N GLY A 427 11.49 15.07 0.30
CA GLY A 427 11.96 13.72 0.61
C GLY A 427 11.75 13.30 2.06
N GLN A 428 12.01 14.18 3.02
CA GLN A 428 11.77 13.92 4.44
C GLN A 428 10.27 13.72 4.74
N ILE A 429 9.39 14.56 4.18
CA ILE A 429 7.94 14.40 4.33
C ILE A 429 7.44 13.12 3.67
N MET A 430 8.00 12.71 2.52
CA MET A 430 7.72 11.40 1.92
C MET A 430 8.09 10.26 2.88
N GLY A 431 9.25 10.36 3.55
CA GLY A 431 9.66 9.38 4.55
C GLY A 431 8.77 9.36 5.79
N ALA A 432 8.29 10.53 6.21
CA ALA A 432 7.34 10.68 7.31
C ALA A 432 6.00 10.00 6.96
N ALA A 433 5.48 10.24 5.75
CA ALA A 433 4.27 9.60 5.23
C ALA A 433 4.42 8.07 5.17
N LEU A 434 5.56 7.57 4.68
CA LEU A 434 5.86 6.13 4.62
C LEU A 434 5.79 5.44 6.00
N ARG A 435 6.25 6.15 7.04
CA ARG A 435 6.21 5.68 8.45
C ARG A 435 4.84 5.86 9.09
N GLY A 436 4.08 6.86 8.67
CA GLY A 436 2.84 7.29 9.29
C GLY A 436 1.58 6.70 8.65
N LYS A 437 0.45 7.34 8.95
CA LYS A 437 -0.88 7.01 8.40
C LYS A 437 -1.43 8.09 7.48
N GLU A 438 -0.61 9.12 7.23
CA GLU A 438 -0.98 10.36 6.56
C GLU A 438 -0.18 10.46 5.26
N PHE A 439 -0.77 11.09 4.25
CA PHE A 439 -0.27 11.02 2.88
C PHE A 439 0.21 12.38 2.40
N LEU A 440 1.31 12.37 1.64
CA LEU A 440 1.73 13.46 0.78
C LEU A 440 1.40 13.03 -0.66
N VAL A 441 0.31 13.54 -1.21
CA VAL A 441 -0.20 13.09 -2.50
C VAL A 441 0.58 13.77 -3.62
N LEU A 442 1.48 13.04 -4.27
CA LEU A 442 2.27 13.53 -5.40
C LEU A 442 1.90 12.77 -6.67
N ALA A 443 1.49 13.49 -7.71
CA ALA A 443 1.14 12.90 -9.00
C ALA A 443 2.40 12.73 -9.87
N LEU A 444 3.29 11.80 -9.50
CA LEU A 444 4.54 11.54 -10.22
C LEU A 444 4.44 10.26 -11.04
N PRO A 445 5.03 10.19 -12.25
CA PRO A 445 5.03 8.97 -13.03
C PRO A 445 5.96 7.92 -12.41
N GLY A 446 5.70 6.63 -12.70
CA GLY A 446 6.55 5.52 -12.25
C GLY A 446 8.04 5.72 -12.58
N PHE A 447 8.35 6.43 -13.66
CA PHE A 447 9.71 6.89 -14.00
C PHE A 447 10.43 7.61 -12.85
N VAL A 448 9.74 8.48 -12.11
CA VAL A 448 10.33 9.22 -10.98
C VAL A 448 10.43 8.32 -9.75
N TRP A 449 9.38 7.54 -9.43
CA TRP A 449 9.37 6.61 -8.30
C TRP A 449 10.44 5.52 -8.40
N LYS A 450 10.69 5.00 -9.60
CA LYS A 450 11.77 4.04 -9.87
C LYS A 450 13.13 4.63 -9.53
N GLN A 451 13.40 5.87 -9.94
CA GLN A 451 14.67 6.53 -9.62
C GLN A 451 14.84 6.78 -8.12
N LEU A 452 13.77 7.20 -7.41
CA LEU A 452 13.80 7.39 -5.96
C LEU A 452 14.11 6.09 -5.20
N THR A 453 13.62 4.95 -5.71
CA THR A 453 13.84 3.62 -5.12
C THR A 453 15.10 2.90 -5.62
N GLY A 454 15.86 3.53 -6.53
CA GLY A 454 17.05 2.94 -7.14
C GLY A 454 16.77 1.81 -8.14
N GLU A 455 15.53 1.68 -8.62
CA GLU A 455 15.16 0.76 -9.71
C GLU A 455 15.66 1.28 -11.06
N GLU A 456 15.97 0.37 -11.98
CA GLU A 456 16.40 0.73 -13.32
C GLU A 456 15.23 1.27 -14.13
N VAL A 457 15.47 2.39 -14.83
CA VAL A 457 14.52 3.02 -15.74
C VAL A 457 14.90 2.70 -17.18
N SER A 458 13.90 2.43 -18.01
CA SER A 458 14.04 2.12 -19.43
C SER A 458 13.43 3.22 -20.29
N TRP A 459 14.16 3.63 -21.33
CA TRP A 459 13.67 4.60 -22.32
C TRP A 459 12.33 4.18 -22.93
N SER A 460 12.25 2.96 -23.47
CA SER A 460 11.07 2.50 -24.21
C SER A 460 9.88 2.13 -23.34
N LYS A 461 10.10 1.88 -22.04
CA LYS A 461 9.06 1.39 -21.13
C LYS A 461 8.57 2.46 -20.17
N ASP A 462 9.46 3.25 -19.61
CA ASP A 462 9.15 4.19 -18.52
C ASP A 462 9.02 5.63 -18.99
N PHE A 463 9.85 6.04 -19.96
CA PHE A 463 9.82 7.41 -20.48
C PHE A 463 8.56 7.79 -21.28
N PRO A 464 7.78 6.86 -21.89
CA PRO A 464 6.50 7.22 -22.50
C PRO A 464 5.50 7.88 -21.54
N ALA A 465 5.60 7.62 -20.22
CA ALA A 465 4.78 8.29 -19.21
C ALA A 465 5.16 9.77 -19.00
N VAL A 466 6.34 10.19 -19.47
CA VAL A 466 6.78 11.60 -19.43
C VAL A 466 6.57 12.26 -20.80
N ASP A 467 7.01 11.61 -21.87
CA ASP A 467 7.01 12.16 -23.23
C ASP A 467 6.85 11.06 -24.30
N SER A 468 5.62 10.60 -24.47
CA SER A 468 5.26 9.56 -25.45
C SER A 468 5.50 9.98 -26.90
N VAL A 469 5.40 11.28 -27.19
CA VAL A 469 5.63 11.84 -28.53
C VAL A 469 7.11 11.76 -28.89
N LEU A 470 8.00 12.17 -27.97
CA LEU A 470 9.44 12.09 -28.18
C LEU A 470 9.90 10.63 -28.33
N VAL A 471 9.41 9.71 -27.50
CA VAL A 471 9.77 8.29 -27.62
C VAL A 471 9.43 7.76 -29.02
N LYS A 472 8.19 7.97 -29.47
CA LYS A 472 7.75 7.55 -30.82
C LYS A 472 8.56 8.22 -31.93
N LEU A 473 8.89 9.50 -31.77
CA LEU A 473 9.70 10.23 -32.75
C LEU A 473 11.08 9.58 -32.92
N LEU A 474 11.77 9.26 -31.82
CA LEU A 474 13.10 8.64 -31.87
C LEU A 474 13.04 7.20 -32.40
N GLU A 475 12.03 6.42 -32.03
CA GLU A 475 11.82 5.06 -32.55
C GLU A 475 11.62 5.07 -34.07
N VAL A 476 10.78 5.98 -34.57
CA VAL A 476 10.57 6.16 -36.01
C VAL A 476 11.84 6.65 -36.69
N MET A 477 12.59 7.57 -36.08
CA MET A 477 13.86 8.09 -36.61
C MET A 477 14.93 7.00 -36.74
N GLU A 478 14.97 6.02 -35.82
CA GLU A 478 15.99 4.97 -35.81
C GLU A 478 15.91 4.08 -37.07
N VAL A 479 14.68 3.68 -37.44
CA VAL A 479 14.38 2.75 -38.54
C VAL A 479 14.06 3.45 -39.86
N MET A 480 14.01 4.78 -39.87
CA MET A 480 13.77 5.59 -41.05
C MET A 480 14.82 5.35 -42.14
N ASP A 481 14.43 5.40 -43.41
CA ASP A 481 15.37 5.41 -44.53
C ASP A 481 16.01 6.80 -44.72
N LYS A 482 17.10 6.84 -45.49
CA LYS A 482 17.90 8.06 -45.67
C LYS A 482 17.12 9.19 -46.34
N ASP A 483 16.39 8.90 -47.41
CA ASP A 483 15.68 9.91 -48.20
C ASP A 483 14.56 10.54 -47.36
N THR A 484 13.81 9.72 -46.61
CA THR A 484 12.79 10.21 -45.68
C THR A 484 13.38 11.04 -44.53
N PHE A 485 14.55 10.63 -43.99
CA PHE A 485 15.23 11.38 -42.94
C PHE A 485 15.68 12.75 -43.43
N GLU A 486 16.33 12.82 -44.58
CA GLU A 486 16.79 14.09 -45.17
C GLU A 486 15.62 15.01 -45.52
N PHE A 487 14.49 14.44 -45.98
CA PHE A 487 13.28 15.21 -46.24
C PHE A 487 12.65 15.79 -44.96
N LYS A 488 12.57 15.00 -43.88
CA LYS A 488 11.92 15.41 -42.62
C LYS A 488 12.78 16.28 -41.71
N PHE A 489 14.07 15.98 -41.64
CA PHE A 489 14.99 16.52 -40.63
C PHE A 489 16.11 17.36 -41.23
N GLY A 490 16.45 17.13 -42.51
CA GLY A 490 17.35 17.95 -43.34
C GLY A 490 18.40 18.78 -42.58
N ASN A 491 18.39 20.09 -42.83
CA ASN A 491 19.25 21.05 -42.14
C ASN A 491 18.62 21.61 -40.85
N GLU A 492 17.47 21.09 -40.41
CA GLU A 492 16.71 21.60 -39.27
C GLU A 492 17.06 20.86 -37.97
N LEU A 493 17.42 19.58 -38.05
CA LEU A 493 17.83 18.79 -36.89
C LEU A 493 19.23 19.21 -36.45
N THR A 494 19.31 19.90 -35.33
CA THR A 494 20.58 20.25 -34.67
C THR A 494 20.84 19.34 -33.47
N TYR A 495 22.06 19.30 -32.95
CA TYR A 495 22.38 18.57 -31.72
C TYR A 495 21.87 19.29 -30.46
N THR A 496 20.56 19.49 -30.41
CA THR A 496 19.83 20.11 -29.30
C THR A 496 18.61 19.28 -28.94
N THR A 497 18.10 19.47 -27.73
CA THR A 497 16.80 18.90 -27.30
C THR A 497 16.10 19.85 -26.34
N VAL A 498 14.79 19.73 -26.23
CA VAL A 498 13.98 20.52 -25.29
C VAL A 498 13.69 19.65 -24.07
N LEU A 499 14.01 20.17 -22.89
CA LEU A 499 13.78 19.52 -21.60
C LEU A 499 12.34 19.74 -21.10
N SER A 500 11.97 19.09 -19.99
CA SER A 500 10.59 19.15 -19.46
C SER A 500 10.21 20.55 -18.94
N ASP A 501 11.21 21.37 -18.58
CA ASP A 501 11.05 22.78 -18.22
C ASP A 501 11.00 23.73 -19.43
N GLN A 502 10.87 23.19 -20.65
CA GLN A 502 10.86 23.91 -21.93
C GLN A 502 12.19 24.57 -22.33
N ARG A 503 13.28 24.32 -21.59
CA ARG A 503 14.59 24.84 -21.95
C ARG A 503 15.23 23.99 -23.06
N MET A 504 15.76 24.66 -24.07
CA MET A 504 16.61 24.03 -25.08
C MET A 504 18.03 23.85 -24.54
N VAL A 505 18.59 22.65 -24.68
CA VAL A 505 19.96 22.32 -24.28
C VAL A 505 20.73 21.72 -25.45
N GLU A 506 22.05 22.00 -25.48
CA GLU A 506 22.95 21.39 -26.46
C GLU A 506 23.38 19.99 -26.00
N LEU A 507 23.34 19.02 -26.90
CA LEU A 507 23.74 17.62 -26.65
C LEU A 507 25.26 17.41 -26.74
N ILE A 508 25.92 18.28 -27.50
CA ILE A 508 27.38 18.35 -27.70
C ILE A 508 27.81 19.83 -27.69
N PRO A 509 29.09 20.16 -27.49
CA PRO A 509 29.58 21.53 -27.61
C PRO A 509 29.28 22.12 -29.00
N ASN A 510 28.70 23.33 -29.05
CA ASN A 510 28.22 23.99 -30.28
C ASN A 510 27.15 23.17 -31.02
N GLY A 511 26.34 22.42 -30.27
CA GLY A 511 25.31 21.54 -30.83
C GLY A 511 24.22 22.30 -31.60
N SER A 512 23.89 23.53 -31.20
CA SER A 512 22.94 24.40 -31.90
C SER A 512 23.36 24.77 -33.33
N SER A 513 24.65 24.72 -33.63
CA SER A 513 25.21 25.01 -34.95
C SER A 513 25.62 23.76 -35.73
N THR A 514 25.43 22.58 -35.15
CA THR A 514 25.85 21.30 -35.75
C THR A 514 24.63 20.54 -36.23
N VAL A 515 24.53 20.31 -37.55
CA VAL A 515 23.42 19.58 -38.17
C VAL A 515 23.61 18.06 -37.97
N GLY A 516 22.54 17.39 -37.52
CA GLY A 516 22.48 15.94 -37.37
C GLY A 516 22.27 15.25 -38.72
N ARG A 517 23.25 14.45 -39.15
CA ARG A 517 23.17 13.70 -40.41
C ARG A 517 22.54 12.33 -40.20
N TYR A 518 22.03 11.73 -41.28
CA TYR A 518 21.42 10.39 -41.24
C TYR A 518 22.38 9.33 -40.67
N GLU A 519 23.67 9.43 -40.99
CA GLU A 519 24.71 8.52 -40.52
C GLU A 519 24.91 8.60 -38.99
N ASP A 520 24.69 9.78 -38.40
CA ASP A 520 24.90 10.04 -36.97
C ASP A 520 23.63 9.87 -36.13
N ARG A 521 22.47 9.60 -36.76
CA ARG A 521 21.16 9.60 -36.08
C ARG A 521 21.11 8.70 -34.84
N LYS A 522 21.82 7.57 -34.85
CA LYS A 522 21.85 6.66 -33.69
C LYS A 522 22.57 7.28 -32.49
N GLU A 523 23.65 8.01 -32.73
CA GLU A 523 24.35 8.74 -31.68
C GLU A 523 23.54 9.94 -31.20
N PHE A 524 22.91 10.68 -32.12
CA PHE A 524 21.95 11.73 -31.76
C PHE A 524 20.83 11.20 -30.85
N ILE A 525 20.17 10.11 -31.25
CA ILE A 525 19.13 9.43 -30.45
C ILE A 525 19.68 9.09 -29.07
N ARG A 526 20.85 8.44 -28.98
CA ARG A 526 21.48 8.06 -27.71
C ARG A 526 21.74 9.27 -26.80
N LEU A 527 22.18 10.40 -27.37
CA LEU A 527 22.42 11.64 -26.64
C LEU A 527 21.13 12.28 -26.13
N VAL A 528 20.07 12.34 -26.95
CA VAL A 528 18.74 12.82 -26.53
C VAL A 528 18.21 11.95 -25.40
N GLN A 529 18.25 10.63 -25.56
CA GLN A 529 17.80 9.68 -24.55
C GLN A 529 18.52 9.91 -23.22
N LYS A 530 19.86 10.03 -23.25
CA LYS A 530 20.65 10.30 -22.06
C LYS A 530 20.27 11.64 -21.42
N ALA A 531 20.20 12.72 -22.21
CA ALA A 531 19.89 14.05 -21.70
C ALA A 531 18.52 14.10 -21.01
N ARG A 532 17.51 13.45 -21.61
CA ARG A 532 16.13 13.44 -21.10
C ARG A 532 15.93 12.50 -19.92
N LEU A 533 16.62 11.35 -19.88
CA LEU A 533 16.58 10.44 -18.73
C LEU A 533 17.31 11.01 -17.50
N GLU A 534 18.36 11.81 -17.69
CA GLU A 534 19.18 12.36 -16.61
C GLU A 534 18.82 13.80 -16.21
N GLU A 535 17.82 14.42 -16.86
CA GLU A 535 17.59 15.86 -16.76
C GLU A 535 17.35 16.38 -15.33
N SER A 536 16.67 15.58 -14.49
CA SER A 536 16.28 15.94 -13.13
C SER A 536 17.02 15.13 -12.06
N LYS A 537 18.19 14.57 -12.42
CA LYS A 537 18.97 13.69 -11.54
C LYS A 537 19.35 14.34 -10.21
N GLU A 538 19.75 15.61 -10.23
CA GLU A 538 20.16 16.33 -9.00
C GLU A 538 18.97 16.54 -8.05
N GLN A 539 17.80 16.87 -8.58
CA GLN A 539 16.57 17.06 -7.80
C GLN A 539 16.10 15.74 -7.18
N ILE A 540 16.14 14.65 -7.96
CA ILE A 540 15.83 13.30 -7.47
C ILE A 540 16.82 12.87 -6.38
N MET A 541 18.11 13.14 -6.55
CA MET A 541 19.12 12.86 -5.52
C MET A 541 18.87 13.63 -4.22
N ALA A 542 18.44 14.90 -4.30
CA ALA A 542 18.08 15.68 -3.12
C ALA A 542 16.85 15.10 -2.41
N MET A 543 15.79 14.75 -3.15
CA MET A 543 14.61 14.08 -2.58
C MET A 543 14.97 12.72 -1.95
N GLN A 544 15.79 11.92 -2.62
CA GLN A 544 16.25 10.65 -2.09
C GLN A 544 17.09 10.82 -0.81
N ALA A 545 17.97 11.83 -0.76
CA ALA A 545 18.73 12.14 0.45
C ALA A 545 17.82 12.48 1.64
N GLY A 546 16.76 13.25 1.39
CA GLY A 546 15.73 13.56 2.37
C GLY A 546 14.97 12.34 2.87
N LEU A 547 14.55 11.49 1.93
CA LEU A 547 13.87 10.23 2.23
C LEU A 547 14.76 9.33 3.12
N LEU A 548 16.05 9.23 2.80
CA LEU A 548 17.02 8.44 3.56
C LEU A 548 17.37 9.00 4.94
N LYS A 549 17.08 10.28 5.22
CA LYS A 549 17.17 10.83 6.58
C LYS A 549 16.09 10.27 7.51
N VAL A 550 14.97 9.81 6.96
CA VAL A 550 13.78 9.37 7.71
C VAL A 550 13.57 7.85 7.61
N VAL A 551 13.93 7.26 6.46
CA VAL A 551 13.71 5.85 6.15
C VAL A 551 15.06 5.17 5.89
N PRO A 552 15.40 4.07 6.59
CA PRO A 552 16.64 3.33 6.33
C PRO A 552 16.77 2.86 4.88
N GLN A 553 18.00 2.86 4.33
CA GLN A 553 18.29 2.33 2.98
C GLN A 553 17.75 0.90 2.80
N ALA A 554 17.89 0.05 3.82
CA ALA A 554 17.36 -1.32 3.83
C ALA A 554 15.86 -1.38 3.50
N VAL A 555 15.07 -0.43 3.98
CA VAL A 555 13.62 -0.38 3.72
C VAL A 555 13.35 0.00 2.26
N LEU A 556 14.06 0.98 1.71
CA LEU A 556 13.92 1.36 0.29
C LEU A 556 14.35 0.23 -0.65
N ASP A 557 15.38 -0.53 -0.28
CA ASP A 557 15.86 -1.67 -1.07
C ASP A 557 14.87 -2.85 -1.06
N LEU A 558 14.02 -2.96 -0.03
CA LEU A 558 13.00 -4.01 0.10
C LEU A 558 11.64 -3.63 -0.51
N LEU A 559 11.32 -2.34 -0.66
CA LEU A 559 10.05 -1.84 -1.21
C LEU A 559 10.12 -1.62 -2.72
N THR A 560 9.16 -2.13 -3.50
CA THR A 560 9.06 -1.71 -4.90
C THR A 560 8.65 -0.24 -5.02
N TRP A 561 8.87 0.36 -6.19
CA TRP A 561 8.44 1.74 -6.45
C TRP A 561 6.94 1.96 -6.28
N GLN A 562 6.09 0.98 -6.63
CA GLN A 562 4.64 1.04 -6.43
C GLN A 562 4.27 1.04 -4.95
N GLU A 563 4.99 0.26 -4.14
CA GLU A 563 4.77 0.25 -2.69
C GLU A 563 5.24 1.53 -2.03
N LEU A 564 6.36 2.10 -2.49
CA LEU A 564 6.80 3.43 -2.04
C LEU A 564 5.73 4.47 -2.36
N GLU A 565 5.26 4.53 -3.61
CA GLU A 565 4.19 5.44 -4.02
C GLU A 565 2.95 5.26 -3.14
N LYS A 566 2.47 4.03 -2.98
CA LYS A 566 1.26 3.74 -2.19
C LYS A 566 1.43 4.08 -0.71
N LYS A 567 2.63 3.91 -0.14
CA LYS A 567 2.92 4.28 1.26
C LYS A 567 3.03 5.80 1.45
N VAL A 568 3.51 6.53 0.44
CA VAL A 568 3.65 7.99 0.50
C VAL A 568 2.33 8.70 0.18
N CYS A 569 1.64 8.25 -0.88
CA CYS A 569 0.49 8.94 -1.44
C CYS A 569 -0.85 8.29 -1.06
N GLY A 570 -0.86 7.02 -0.63
CA GLY A 570 -2.09 6.24 -0.54
C GLY A 570 -2.53 5.67 -1.90
N ASP A 571 -3.62 4.91 -1.90
CA ASP A 571 -4.15 4.25 -3.09
C ASP A 571 -4.89 5.26 -4.00
N PRO A 572 -4.44 5.44 -5.27
CA PRO A 572 -5.10 6.32 -6.22
C PRO A 572 -6.47 5.81 -6.70
N GLU A 573 -6.71 4.50 -6.66
CA GLU A 573 -7.94 3.90 -7.13
C GLU A 573 -8.92 3.70 -5.97
N VAL A 574 -9.98 4.53 -5.94
CA VAL A 574 -11.00 4.49 -4.89
C VAL A 574 -12.17 3.64 -5.39
N THR A 575 -12.05 2.32 -5.31
CA THR A 575 -13.15 1.41 -5.73
C THR A 575 -14.28 1.38 -4.71
N VAL A 576 -15.52 1.13 -5.16
CA VAL A 576 -16.68 1.00 -4.27
C VAL A 576 -16.50 -0.16 -3.29
N ASP A 577 -15.91 -1.27 -3.70
CA ASP A 577 -15.64 -2.41 -2.82
C ASP A 577 -14.62 -2.06 -1.72
N ALA A 578 -13.61 -1.24 -2.03
CA ALA A 578 -12.68 -0.75 -1.02
C ALA A 578 -13.36 0.20 -0.04
N LEU A 579 -14.22 1.11 -0.53
CA LEU A 579 -15.03 1.98 0.32
C LEU A 579 -15.95 1.17 1.25
N LYS A 580 -16.66 0.16 0.73
CA LYS A 580 -17.52 -0.72 1.54
C LYS A 580 -16.79 -1.35 2.71
N LYS A 581 -15.54 -1.78 2.52
CA LYS A 581 -14.73 -2.37 3.61
C LYS A 581 -14.37 -1.36 4.70
N LEU A 582 -14.23 -0.08 4.33
CA LEU A 582 -13.75 1.00 5.19
C LEU A 582 -14.88 1.89 5.76
N THR A 583 -16.09 1.77 5.24
CA THR A 583 -17.28 2.47 5.73
C THR A 583 -17.97 1.69 6.85
N ARG A 584 -18.42 2.38 7.89
CA ARG A 584 -19.28 1.88 8.96
C ARG A 584 -20.55 2.73 8.99
N PHE A 585 -21.70 2.08 9.00
CA PHE A 585 -22.99 2.74 9.18
C PHE A 585 -23.40 2.54 10.63
N GLU A 586 -23.61 3.65 11.33
CA GLU A 586 -23.99 3.69 12.73
C GLU A 586 -25.41 4.27 12.82
N ASP A 587 -26.24 3.73 13.71
CA ASP A 587 -27.64 4.17 13.91
C ASP A 587 -28.56 4.02 12.66
N PHE A 588 -28.27 3.06 11.79
CA PHE A 588 -29.14 2.66 10.68
C PHE A 588 -29.85 1.33 10.97
N GLU A 589 -31.10 1.20 10.51
CA GLU A 589 -31.81 -0.07 10.51
C GLU A 589 -31.19 -1.06 9.50
N PRO A 590 -31.23 -2.39 9.73
CA PRO A 590 -30.58 -3.39 8.87
C PRO A 590 -30.97 -3.39 7.38
N LEU A 591 -32.10 -2.77 7.01
CA LEU A 591 -32.60 -2.67 5.63
C LEU A 591 -32.90 -1.23 5.21
N ASP A 592 -32.22 -0.26 5.82
CA ASP A 592 -32.46 1.15 5.54
C ASP A 592 -32.20 1.52 4.08
N THR A 593 -33.18 2.15 3.43
CA THR A 593 -33.11 2.56 2.02
C THR A 593 -32.04 3.61 1.75
N ARG A 594 -31.67 4.42 2.75
CA ARG A 594 -30.61 5.43 2.61
C ARG A 594 -29.25 4.79 2.34
N VAL A 595 -28.97 3.65 2.98
CA VAL A 595 -27.73 2.89 2.78
C VAL A 595 -27.68 2.33 1.35
N GLN A 596 -28.81 1.84 0.84
CA GLN A 596 -28.91 1.32 -0.53
C GLN A 596 -28.67 2.43 -1.56
N TYR A 597 -29.36 3.56 -1.40
CA TYR A 597 -29.21 4.74 -2.26
C TYR A 597 -27.79 5.32 -2.24
N PHE A 598 -27.15 5.35 -1.08
CA PHE A 598 -25.77 5.79 -0.95
C PHE A 598 -24.81 4.92 -1.78
N TRP A 599 -24.91 3.58 -1.70
CA TRP A 599 -24.05 2.70 -2.47
C TRP A 599 -24.36 2.72 -3.97
N GLU A 600 -25.62 2.88 -4.35
CA GLU A 600 -26.01 3.07 -5.75
C GLU A 600 -25.40 4.37 -6.31
N ALA A 601 -25.51 5.47 -5.58
CA ALA A 601 -24.88 6.75 -5.95
C ALA A 601 -23.36 6.62 -6.15
N LEU A 602 -22.65 6.00 -5.21
CA LEU A 602 -21.20 5.81 -5.32
C LEU A 602 -20.78 4.83 -6.43
N ASN A 603 -21.64 3.91 -6.85
CA ASN A 603 -21.37 3.06 -8.03
C ASN A 603 -21.44 3.85 -9.35
N ASN A 604 -22.25 4.91 -9.40
CA ASN A 604 -22.35 5.79 -10.56
C ASN A 604 -21.24 6.86 -10.61
N PHE A 605 -20.49 7.04 -9.52
CA PHE A 605 -19.37 7.97 -9.46
C PHE A 605 -18.17 7.48 -10.26
N THR A 606 -17.49 8.42 -10.93
CA THR A 606 -16.15 8.18 -11.49
C THR A 606 -15.11 7.98 -10.37
N ASN A 607 -13.90 7.55 -10.70
CA ASN A 607 -12.82 7.50 -9.70
C ASN A 607 -12.52 8.89 -9.11
N GLU A 608 -12.58 9.93 -9.94
CA GLU A 608 -12.39 11.32 -9.52
C GLU A 608 -13.49 11.77 -8.55
N ASP A 609 -14.76 11.48 -8.87
CA ASP A 609 -15.88 11.78 -7.97
C ASP A 609 -15.73 11.08 -6.61
N ARG A 610 -15.30 9.80 -6.60
CA ARG A 610 -15.07 9.03 -5.36
C ARG A 610 -13.89 9.57 -4.55
N SER A 611 -12.83 10.02 -5.22
CA SER A 611 -11.67 10.68 -4.59
C SER A 611 -12.07 12.01 -3.94
N ARG A 612 -12.87 12.84 -4.64
CA ARG A 612 -13.42 14.10 -4.09
C ARG A 612 -14.38 13.85 -2.93
N PHE A 613 -15.25 12.85 -3.04
CA PHE A 613 -16.11 12.42 -1.95
C PHE A 613 -15.31 11.98 -0.72
N LEU A 614 -14.26 11.17 -0.91
CA LEU A 614 -13.38 10.76 0.19
C LEU A 614 -12.76 11.98 0.89
N ARG A 615 -12.34 12.99 0.12
CA ARG A 615 -11.79 14.23 0.65
C ARG A 615 -12.83 15.02 1.44
N PHE A 616 -14.05 15.11 0.91
CA PHE A 616 -15.16 15.77 1.58
C PHE A 616 -15.46 15.15 2.95
N VAL A 617 -15.36 13.82 3.09
CA VAL A 617 -15.70 13.14 4.35
C VAL A 617 -14.52 13.03 5.30
N THR A 618 -13.29 12.91 4.80
CA THR A 618 -12.12 12.52 5.61
C THR A 618 -10.95 13.50 5.57
N GLY A 619 -11.01 14.51 4.69
CA GLY A 619 -9.86 15.36 4.34
C GLY A 619 -8.84 14.69 3.43
N ARG A 620 -9.01 13.40 3.08
CA ARG A 620 -8.06 12.62 2.27
C ARG A 620 -8.63 12.29 0.90
N SER A 621 -7.84 12.43 -0.16
CA SER A 621 -8.23 12.07 -1.53
C SER A 621 -7.89 10.61 -1.91
N ARG A 622 -7.16 9.89 -1.06
CA ARG A 622 -6.68 8.53 -1.32
C ARG A 622 -6.90 7.60 -0.12
N LEU A 623 -7.08 6.31 -0.41
CA LEU A 623 -7.31 5.27 0.59
C LEU A 623 -5.98 4.81 1.23
N PRO A 624 -6.01 4.19 2.43
CA PRO A 624 -7.17 3.96 3.30
C PRO A 624 -7.61 5.20 4.09
N ALA A 625 -8.92 5.39 4.18
CA ALA A 625 -9.56 6.26 5.17
C ALA A 625 -10.85 5.58 5.65
N ARG A 626 -11.03 5.49 6.97
CA ARG A 626 -12.27 4.95 7.55
C ARG A 626 -13.36 6.01 7.46
N ILE A 627 -14.58 5.59 7.17
CA ILE A 627 -15.73 6.50 7.07
C ILE A 627 -16.79 6.01 8.05
N TYR A 628 -17.32 6.91 8.87
CA TYR A 628 -18.49 6.65 9.70
C TYR A 628 -19.68 7.41 9.12
N ILE A 629 -20.80 6.75 8.92
CA ILE A 629 -22.01 7.36 8.37
C ILE A 629 -23.10 7.26 9.42
N TYR A 630 -23.71 8.38 9.74
CA TYR A 630 -24.86 8.49 10.64
C TYR A 630 -26.06 9.03 9.87
N PRO A 631 -27.29 8.71 10.28
CA PRO A 631 -28.45 9.44 9.80
C PRO A 631 -28.35 10.92 10.23
N ASP A 632 -28.81 11.82 9.37
CA ASP A 632 -28.95 13.24 9.73
C ASP A 632 -29.87 13.43 10.96
N LYS A 633 -29.46 14.32 11.88
CA LYS A 633 -30.11 14.59 13.17
C LYS A 633 -31.47 15.29 13.02
N MET A 634 -31.79 15.88 11.86
CA MET A 634 -33.02 16.63 11.63
C MET A 634 -34.27 15.80 11.25
N GLY A 635 -34.18 14.47 11.16
CA GLY A 635 -35.34 13.60 10.93
C GLY A 635 -35.91 13.64 9.50
N SER A 636 -37.00 12.91 9.25
CA SER A 636 -37.46 12.48 7.91
C SER A 636 -38.00 13.57 6.97
N GLU A 637 -37.90 14.86 7.30
CA GLU A 637 -38.50 15.96 6.51
C GLU A 637 -37.54 16.64 5.53
N THR A 638 -36.22 16.38 5.62
CA THR A 638 -35.19 17.09 4.84
C THR A 638 -34.73 16.31 3.60
N THR A 639 -35.62 16.11 2.61
CA THR A 639 -35.28 15.41 1.35
C THR A 639 -34.37 16.20 0.41
N ASP A 640 -34.19 17.51 0.65
CA ASP A 640 -33.41 18.42 -0.20
C ASP A 640 -32.13 18.97 0.48
N ALA A 641 -31.84 18.57 1.72
CA ALA A 641 -30.65 19.02 2.44
C ALA A 641 -29.36 18.50 1.80
N LEU A 642 -28.30 19.31 1.85
CA LEU A 642 -26.96 18.83 1.52
C LEU A 642 -26.44 17.93 2.65
N PRO A 643 -25.62 16.91 2.33
CA PRO A 643 -25.01 16.10 3.35
C PRO A 643 -23.98 16.93 4.11
N GLU A 644 -23.85 16.67 5.41
CA GLU A 644 -22.86 17.33 6.26
C GLU A 644 -21.72 16.35 6.58
N SER A 645 -20.49 16.85 6.64
CA SER A 645 -19.34 16.03 7.04
C SER A 645 -18.57 16.64 8.19
N SER A 646 -17.94 15.78 8.97
CA SER A 646 -16.95 16.14 9.97
C SER A 646 -15.66 15.38 9.66
N THR A 647 -14.75 16.04 8.93
CA THR A 647 -13.48 15.44 8.50
C THR A 647 -12.60 15.01 9.68
N CYS A 648 -12.74 15.64 10.85
CA CYS A 648 -12.04 15.27 12.08
C CYS A 648 -12.35 13.85 12.54
N SER A 649 -13.63 13.49 12.57
CA SER A 649 -14.12 12.15 12.94
C SER A 649 -14.33 11.23 11.74
N SER A 650 -14.00 11.71 10.53
CA SER A 650 -14.30 11.03 9.26
C SER A 650 -15.77 10.64 9.13
N THR A 651 -16.65 11.56 9.55
CA THR A 651 -18.08 11.34 9.68
C THR A 651 -18.85 12.00 8.56
N LEU A 652 -19.87 11.31 8.03
CA LEU A 652 -20.88 11.83 7.13
C LEU A 652 -22.26 11.71 7.79
N PHE A 653 -23.00 12.80 7.86
CA PHE A 653 -24.43 12.79 8.19
C PHE A 653 -25.21 12.69 6.89
N LEU A 654 -25.94 11.58 6.71
CA LEU A 654 -26.62 11.24 5.47
C LEU A 654 -28.12 11.58 5.57
N PRO A 655 -28.62 12.57 4.81
CA PRO A 655 -30.03 12.91 4.76
C PRO A 655 -30.89 11.81 4.12
N ASN A 656 -32.20 11.86 4.39
CA ASN A 656 -33.16 10.91 3.81
C ASN A 656 -33.60 11.34 2.40
N TYR A 657 -32.80 11.02 1.40
CA TYR A 657 -33.11 11.36 0.00
C TYR A 657 -34.24 10.51 -0.59
N ALA A 658 -35.07 11.14 -1.43
CA ALA A 658 -36.21 10.47 -2.06
C ALA A 658 -35.81 9.35 -3.05
N THR A 659 -34.65 9.49 -3.71
CA THR A 659 -34.14 8.52 -4.70
C THR A 659 -32.61 8.45 -4.67
N ALA A 660 -32.03 7.35 -5.17
CA ALA A 660 -30.58 7.22 -5.37
C ALA A 660 -29.99 8.34 -6.25
N LYS A 661 -30.74 8.78 -7.27
CA LYS A 661 -30.31 9.88 -8.15
C LYS A 661 -30.18 11.21 -7.42
N VAL A 662 -31.11 11.53 -6.52
CA VAL A 662 -31.02 12.75 -5.70
C VAL A 662 -29.85 12.65 -4.73
N CYS A 663 -29.63 11.47 -4.12
CA CYS A 663 -28.46 11.22 -3.29
C CYS A 663 -27.15 11.44 -4.06
N GLU A 664 -27.05 10.91 -5.27
CA GLU A 664 -25.91 11.08 -6.17
C GLU A 664 -25.63 12.56 -6.47
N GLU A 665 -26.65 13.32 -6.87
CA GLU A 665 -26.53 14.75 -7.19
C GLU A 665 -26.08 15.57 -5.97
N LYS A 666 -26.65 15.30 -4.79
CA LYS A 666 -26.33 16.03 -3.55
C LYS A 666 -24.94 15.70 -3.01
N LEU A 667 -24.55 14.43 -3.01
CA LEU A 667 -23.20 14.00 -2.62
C LEU A 667 -22.15 14.59 -3.57
N ARG A 668 -22.39 14.55 -4.88
CA ARG A 668 -21.47 15.12 -5.88
C ARG A 668 -21.36 16.63 -5.70
N TYR A 669 -22.49 17.32 -5.51
CA TYR A 669 -22.47 18.77 -5.27
C TYR A 669 -21.66 19.13 -4.03
N ALA A 670 -21.90 18.49 -2.89
CA ALA A 670 -21.15 18.74 -1.66
C ALA A 670 -19.64 18.46 -1.85
N ALA A 671 -19.29 17.34 -2.48
CA ALA A 671 -17.90 16.97 -2.73
C ALA A 671 -17.12 17.97 -3.62
N TYR A 672 -17.81 18.69 -4.50
CA TYR A 672 -17.17 19.66 -5.40
C TYR A 672 -17.13 21.09 -4.82
N ASN A 673 -18.06 21.45 -3.93
CA ASN A 673 -18.25 22.84 -3.50
C ASN A 673 -17.86 23.09 -2.03
N CYS A 674 -17.80 22.07 -1.18
CA CYS A 674 -17.36 22.20 0.22
C CYS A 674 -15.83 22.03 0.33
N VAL A 675 -15.08 23.06 -0.05
CA VAL A 675 -13.60 23.05 -0.11
C VAL A 675 -12.94 23.64 1.15
N ALA A 676 -13.71 24.26 2.07
CA ALA A 676 -13.22 24.92 3.28
C ALA A 676 -13.99 24.51 4.54
N ILE A 677 -13.34 24.59 5.70
CA ILE A 677 -13.94 24.39 7.04
C ILE A 677 -14.90 25.55 7.33
N ASP A 678 -16.06 25.23 7.89
CA ASP A 678 -17.07 26.20 8.29
C ASP A 678 -16.48 27.26 9.23
N THR A 679 -16.71 28.54 8.93
CA THR A 679 -16.09 29.69 9.62
C THR A 679 -16.79 30.08 10.92
N ASP A 680 -17.67 29.23 11.45
CA ASP A 680 -18.44 29.51 12.66
C ASP A 680 -17.55 29.50 13.90
N MET A 681 -16.98 30.68 14.21
CA MET A 681 -16.36 30.98 15.49
C MET A 681 -17.46 30.96 16.56
N SER A 682 -17.30 30.08 17.57
CA SER A 682 -18.10 30.18 18.79
C SER A 682 -17.93 31.60 19.37
N PRO A 683 -19.01 32.34 19.70
CA PRO A 683 -18.94 33.70 20.25
C PRO A 683 -18.19 33.82 21.60
N TRP A 684 -17.67 32.72 22.12
CA TRP A 684 -17.09 32.58 23.44
C TRP A 684 -15.56 32.44 23.43
N GLU A 685 -14.91 32.46 22.26
CA GLU A 685 -13.45 32.50 22.12
C GLU A 685 -13.01 33.84 21.49
N GLU A 686 -13.05 34.91 22.28
CA GLU A 686 -12.30 36.17 22.05
C GLU A 686 -11.07 36.25 22.96
#